data_AF-A0ABD2LNZ2-F1
#
_entry.id   AF-A0ABD2LNZ2-F1
#
_cell.length_a   1.000
_cell.length_b   1.000
_cell.length_c   1.000
_cell.angle_alpha   90.00
_cell.angle_beta   90.00
_cell.angle_gamma   90.00
#
_symmetry.space_group_name_H-M   'P 1'
#
loop_
_entity.id
_entity.type
_entity.pdbx_description
1 polymer ?
#
loop_
_entity_poly.entity_id
_entity_poly.type
_entity_poly.pdbx_seq_one_letter_code
_entity_poly.pdbx_strand_id
1 'polypeptide(L)'
;MVAKTRGWPRWKFHRYVHSLHGQQGCLRRDALQLMQQIGVRTGRNTYDAEICVPRVVDHWNNSQQQHRFAVFIFGSSGQYKPLYKYINDHYDTPIVLYLNNQHFDGVQKLHGLFGQHYCLDCEKPYQRPSTHLNSCKARCLLCSRVGPEFPCVPSGGFFHQCGGCNKKFRNNGCLQHHLASNFCAQSKKCKDCGVIWDTRVHNRDGRKGHKCHETYCQLCNTFYNPERGCFIQPIEPKEQDPYRIVAFDLETMQHQPVDPQQPEKREHQPNFIAARVACPECIESGNWRRATAGCRICGSHRTVAFCQRPFEDTRVDKRVVADNPLQAFVDWLIFQLPAKYDTYAYSHFGGRFDMVLVFRELFRIGFNPEMLRRGNKMYEMKVRKQKRRNPNIVFRDSFNLMPCALAALIPSYGLDVEDKPFFPHLANRPENYGHEIHPTPDDYLASGMMPSKRQKFDEWYAEHRHEPFKLDEALASYCTNDVEILMAALVAFRREFFEISRRQHYIDGIDDKENHDGIDVLLRSAATHSDSLSTAGFEQALNHNTAASSVLLCGLLHHFLLFVVLEFIVLLLNDGLLFAEPVAKVRYKFAEVFGHGRSQDRHSSARHSCPITVQIFIKNWHNLPKFPAKGKGRKKE
;
A
#
# COMPACT_ATOMS: atom_id res chain seq x y z
N MET A 1 -38.14 -16.88 14.90
CA MET A 1 -37.75 -15.45 15.08
C MET A 1 -38.76 -14.45 14.49
N VAL A 2 -38.87 -14.28 13.16
CA VAL A 2 -39.53 -13.13 12.48
C VAL A 2 -40.92 -12.76 13.01
N ALA A 3 -41.84 -13.73 13.12
CA ALA A 3 -43.22 -13.47 13.56
C ALA A 3 -43.32 -12.87 14.98
N LYS A 4 -42.34 -13.17 15.86
CA LYS A 4 -42.28 -12.65 17.23
C LYS A 4 -41.78 -11.19 17.27
N THR A 5 -40.99 -10.76 16.28
CA THR A 5 -40.26 -9.48 16.27
C THR A 5 -40.82 -8.44 15.30
N ARG A 6 -41.68 -8.83 14.35
CA ARG A 6 -42.21 -8.00 13.24
C ARG A 6 -42.94 -6.70 13.64
N GLY A 7 -43.33 -6.55 14.91
CA GLY A 7 -43.95 -5.33 15.44
C GLY A 7 -43.23 -4.74 16.65
N TRP A 8 -41.96 -5.07 16.89
CA TRP A 8 -41.20 -4.54 18.01
C TRP A 8 -40.56 -3.19 17.68
N PRO A 9 -40.61 -2.19 18.57
CA PRO A 9 -39.87 -0.96 18.39
C PRO A 9 -38.36 -1.25 18.43
N ARG A 10 -37.58 -0.48 17.67
CA ARG A 10 -36.12 -0.66 17.46
C ARG A 10 -35.35 -1.02 18.73
N TRP A 11 -35.57 -0.31 19.84
CA TRP A 11 -34.86 -0.53 21.09
C TRP A 11 -35.10 -1.93 21.69
N LYS A 12 -36.30 -2.50 21.49
CA LYS A 12 -36.69 -3.83 21.96
C LYS A 12 -36.07 -4.92 21.07
N PHE A 13 -36.07 -4.71 19.75
CA PHE A 13 -35.38 -5.59 18.81
C PHE A 13 -33.85 -5.60 19.06
N HIS A 14 -33.24 -4.43 19.21
CA HIS A 14 -31.82 -4.27 19.55
C HIS A 14 -31.46 -4.98 20.86
N ARG A 15 -32.26 -4.82 21.93
CA ARG A 15 -32.02 -5.54 23.19
C ARG A 15 -32.07 -7.07 23.05
N TYR A 16 -32.92 -7.59 22.17
CA TYR A 16 -33.03 -9.02 21.91
C TYR A 16 -31.86 -9.57 21.08
N VAL A 17 -31.45 -8.88 20.02
CA VAL A 17 -30.26 -9.27 19.22
C VAL A 17 -28.96 -9.17 20.02
N HIS A 18 -28.87 -8.23 20.96
CA HIS A 18 -27.73 -8.08 21.87
C HIS A 18 -27.88 -8.80 23.22
N SER A 19 -28.84 -9.72 23.36
CA SER A 19 -29.07 -10.59 24.54
C SER A 19 -29.12 -9.89 25.92
N LEU A 20 -29.52 -8.62 25.97
CA LEU A 20 -29.49 -7.84 27.22
C LEU A 20 -30.48 -8.35 28.30
N HIS A 21 -31.39 -9.26 27.93
CA HIS A 21 -32.40 -9.88 28.81
C HIS A 21 -32.45 -11.41 28.62
N GLY A 22 -31.29 -12.07 28.72
CA GLY A 22 -31.07 -13.51 28.91
C GLY A 22 -32.19 -14.50 28.57
N GLN A 23 -32.09 -15.14 27.40
CA GLN A 23 -32.81 -16.39 27.08
C GLN A 23 -31.86 -17.38 26.40
N GLN A 24 -30.94 -17.97 27.18
CA GLN A 24 -30.09 -19.07 26.73
C GLN A 24 -30.94 -20.18 26.09
N GLY A 25 -30.48 -20.70 24.95
CA GLY A 25 -31.17 -21.72 24.17
C GLY A 25 -32.21 -21.20 23.17
N CYS A 26 -32.93 -20.09 23.47
CA CYS A 26 -33.88 -19.50 22.51
C CYS A 26 -33.15 -18.93 21.28
N LEU A 27 -32.06 -18.17 21.50
CA LEU A 27 -31.25 -17.60 20.43
C LEU A 27 -30.64 -18.66 19.50
N ARG A 28 -30.23 -19.84 20.00
CA ARG A 28 -29.82 -20.97 19.14
C ARG A 28 -30.94 -21.45 18.25
N ARG A 29 -32.12 -21.67 18.83
CA ARG A 29 -33.27 -22.24 18.13
C ARG A 29 -33.73 -21.28 17.03
N ASP A 30 -33.80 -20.00 17.35
CA ASP A 30 -34.09 -18.93 16.40
C ASP A 30 -33.01 -18.80 15.31
N ALA A 31 -31.71 -18.96 15.63
CA ALA A 31 -30.61 -18.92 14.65
C ALA A 31 -30.57 -20.15 13.73
N LEU A 32 -30.73 -21.37 14.28
CA LEU A 32 -30.86 -22.61 13.51
C LEU A 32 -32.06 -22.55 12.56
N GLN A 33 -33.21 -22.06 13.05
CA GLN A 33 -34.39 -21.84 12.23
C GLN A 33 -34.14 -20.84 11.10
N LEU A 34 -33.47 -19.71 11.39
CA LEU A 34 -33.08 -18.73 10.37
C LEU A 34 -32.17 -19.37 9.30
N MET A 35 -31.18 -20.17 9.70
CA MET A 35 -30.25 -20.80 8.77
C MET A 35 -30.91 -21.84 7.87
N GLN A 36 -31.89 -22.58 8.38
CA GLN A 36 -32.77 -23.42 7.56
C GLN A 36 -33.59 -22.57 6.57
N GLN A 37 -34.19 -21.47 7.03
CA GLN A 37 -35.00 -20.57 6.20
C GLN A 37 -34.23 -19.90 5.04
N ILE A 38 -32.93 -19.66 5.20
CA ILE A 38 -32.06 -19.07 4.16
C ILE A 38 -31.20 -20.11 3.41
N GLY A 39 -31.49 -21.40 3.58
CA GLY A 39 -30.82 -22.50 2.87
C GLY A 39 -29.31 -22.59 3.14
N VAL A 40 -28.84 -22.20 4.31
CA VAL A 40 -27.44 -22.40 4.73
C VAL A 40 -27.34 -23.75 5.44
N ARG A 41 -26.49 -24.64 4.90
CA ARG A 41 -26.30 -25.98 5.47
C ARG A 41 -25.81 -25.87 6.91
N THR A 42 -26.60 -26.41 7.84
CA THR A 42 -26.22 -26.46 9.24
C THR A 42 -25.00 -27.36 9.43
N GLY A 43 -24.28 -27.14 10.53
CA GLY A 43 -23.29 -28.10 10.99
C GLY A 43 -21.81 -27.81 10.68
N ARG A 44 -21.49 -27.10 9.60
CA ARG A 44 -20.11 -26.89 9.12
C ARG A 44 -19.19 -26.27 10.17
N ASN A 45 -17.96 -26.76 10.29
CA ASN A 45 -16.95 -26.24 11.23
C ASN A 45 -16.61 -24.75 11.02
N THR A 46 -16.79 -24.23 9.81
CA THR A 46 -16.62 -22.81 9.47
C THR A 46 -17.75 -22.33 8.55
N TYR A 47 -18.01 -21.02 8.59
CA TYR A 47 -18.96 -20.33 7.72
C TYR A 47 -18.29 -19.16 7.01
N ASP A 48 -18.49 -19.09 5.70
CA ASP A 48 -18.00 -17.98 4.89
C ASP A 48 -18.93 -16.77 5.04
N ALA A 49 -18.36 -15.62 5.39
CA ALA A 49 -19.09 -14.37 5.51
C ALA A 49 -19.66 -13.89 4.16
N GLU A 50 -18.94 -14.08 3.06
CA GLU A 50 -19.38 -13.63 1.72
C GLU A 50 -20.63 -14.40 1.25
N ILE A 51 -20.79 -15.64 1.70
CA ILE A 51 -21.95 -16.49 1.39
C ILE A 51 -23.09 -16.28 2.40
N CYS A 52 -22.78 -16.18 3.69
CA CYS A 52 -23.79 -16.19 4.75
C CYS A 52 -24.38 -14.80 5.03
N VAL A 53 -23.56 -13.74 4.99
CA VAL A 53 -24.01 -12.38 5.33
C VAL A 53 -25.09 -11.86 4.38
N PRO A 54 -24.93 -11.93 3.03
CA PRO A 54 -25.98 -11.46 2.12
C PRO A 54 -27.32 -12.15 2.37
N ARG A 55 -27.31 -13.47 2.50
CA ARG A 55 -28.52 -14.28 2.75
C ARG A 55 -29.25 -13.90 4.03
N VAL A 56 -28.52 -13.66 5.13
CA VAL A 56 -29.09 -13.22 6.41
C VAL A 56 -29.66 -11.80 6.28
N VAL A 57 -28.87 -10.87 5.73
CA VAL A 57 -29.25 -9.45 5.63
C VAL A 57 -30.44 -9.26 4.69
N ASP A 58 -30.48 -9.93 3.54
CA ASP A 58 -31.59 -9.86 2.60
C ASP A 58 -32.86 -10.50 3.15
N HIS A 59 -32.74 -11.67 3.81
CA HIS A 59 -33.89 -12.28 4.48
C HIS A 59 -34.47 -11.35 5.56
N TRP A 60 -33.63 -10.70 6.38
CA TRP A 60 -34.10 -9.73 7.36
C TRP A 60 -34.64 -8.45 6.71
N ASN A 61 -33.98 -7.87 5.71
CA ASN A 61 -34.46 -6.66 5.02
C ASN A 61 -35.79 -6.88 4.28
N ASN A 62 -36.06 -8.10 3.82
CA ASN A 62 -37.33 -8.49 3.19
C ASN A 62 -38.43 -8.81 4.22
N SER A 63 -38.08 -9.44 5.34
CA SER A 63 -39.06 -9.89 6.37
C SER A 63 -39.34 -8.86 7.48
N GLN A 64 -38.42 -7.94 7.74
CA GLN A 64 -38.48 -6.88 8.75
C GLN A 64 -38.53 -5.50 8.07
N GLN A 65 -39.59 -5.23 7.31
CA GLN A 65 -39.76 -3.98 6.54
C GLN A 65 -39.64 -2.68 7.35
N GLN A 66 -39.74 -2.76 8.68
CA GLN A 66 -39.58 -1.67 9.66
C GLN A 66 -38.11 -1.27 9.95
N HIS A 67 -37.13 -2.11 9.60
CA HIS A 67 -35.70 -1.87 9.86
C HIS A 67 -34.87 -2.20 8.63
N ARG A 68 -33.74 -1.52 8.46
CA ARG A 68 -32.79 -1.75 7.35
C ARG A 68 -31.42 -2.09 7.92
N PHE A 69 -31.03 -3.33 7.73
CA PHE A 69 -29.81 -3.93 8.23
C PHE A 69 -28.64 -3.76 7.25
N ALA A 70 -27.47 -3.50 7.81
CA ALA A 70 -26.18 -3.53 7.13
C ALA A 70 -25.16 -4.23 8.02
N VAL A 71 -24.19 -4.93 7.45
CA VAL A 71 -23.13 -5.62 8.18
C VAL A 71 -21.77 -5.01 7.86
N PHE A 72 -20.97 -4.77 8.89
CA PHE A 72 -19.59 -4.29 8.80
C PHE A 72 -18.68 -5.22 9.60
N ILE A 73 -17.69 -5.83 8.95
CA ILE A 73 -16.72 -6.73 9.56
C ILE A 73 -15.37 -6.05 9.61
N PHE A 74 -14.83 -5.82 10.80
CA PHE A 74 -13.48 -5.32 11.03
C PHE A 74 -12.53 -6.48 11.40
N GLY A 75 -11.24 -6.21 11.55
CA GLY A 75 -10.28 -7.19 12.07
C GLY A 75 -8.95 -6.54 12.44
N SER A 76 -7.92 -7.34 12.67
CA SER A 76 -6.60 -6.89 13.16
C SER A 76 -5.76 -6.06 12.17
N SER A 77 -6.24 -5.79 10.95
CA SER A 77 -5.48 -5.14 9.87
C SER A 77 -5.08 -3.68 10.11
N GLY A 78 -5.53 -3.05 11.19
CA GLY A 78 -5.06 -1.72 11.65
C GLY A 78 -5.50 -0.52 10.78
N GLN A 79 -6.20 -0.73 9.66
CA GLN A 79 -6.49 0.33 8.68
C GLN A 79 -7.72 1.19 8.97
N TYR A 80 -8.36 1.05 10.14
CA TYR A 80 -9.64 1.71 10.47
C TYR A 80 -10.72 1.56 9.38
N LYS A 81 -10.73 0.43 8.66
CA LYS A 81 -11.69 0.13 7.59
C LYS A 81 -12.26 -1.28 7.77
N PRO A 82 -13.51 -1.52 7.34
CA PRO A 82 -14.05 -2.87 7.33
C PRO A 82 -13.26 -3.73 6.32
N LEU A 83 -12.95 -4.96 6.72
CA LEU A 83 -12.45 -6.03 5.84
C LEU A 83 -13.53 -6.45 4.83
N TYR A 84 -14.78 -6.50 5.30
CA TYR A 84 -15.96 -6.84 4.50
C TYR A 84 -17.15 -6.00 4.96
N LYS A 85 -18.02 -5.61 4.03
CA LYS A 85 -19.29 -4.95 4.34
C LYS A 85 -20.38 -5.38 3.35
N TYR A 86 -21.60 -5.51 3.84
CA TYR A 86 -22.77 -5.77 3.02
C TYR A 86 -23.88 -4.75 3.36
N ILE A 87 -24.29 -3.98 2.37
CA ILE A 87 -25.19 -2.84 2.50
C ILE A 87 -26.12 -2.85 1.28
N ASN A 88 -27.43 -2.96 1.51
CA ASN A 88 -28.42 -3.09 0.43
C ASN A 88 -29.23 -1.79 0.18
N ASP A 89 -29.02 -0.72 0.96
CA ASP A 89 -29.44 0.67 0.70
C ASP A 89 -29.11 1.57 1.92
N HIS A 90 -29.85 2.67 2.14
CA HIS A 90 -29.97 3.33 3.44
C HIS A 90 -30.28 2.31 4.56
N TYR A 91 -29.40 2.23 5.55
CA TYR A 91 -29.55 1.38 6.74
C TYR A 91 -29.80 2.21 7.99
N ASP A 92 -30.67 1.72 8.88
CA ASP A 92 -30.84 2.28 10.22
C ASP A 92 -30.08 1.48 11.28
N THR A 93 -29.88 0.17 11.05
CA THR A 93 -29.44 -0.82 12.04
C THR A 93 -28.15 -1.52 11.58
N PRO A 94 -26.97 -0.92 11.83
CA PRO A 94 -25.70 -1.56 11.53
C PRO A 94 -25.37 -2.66 12.54
N ILE A 95 -24.97 -3.81 12.03
CA ILE A 95 -24.39 -4.93 12.77
C ILE A 95 -22.89 -4.86 12.55
N VAL A 96 -22.12 -4.78 13.64
CA VAL A 96 -20.66 -4.69 13.57
C VAL A 96 -20.03 -5.93 14.18
N LEU A 97 -19.16 -6.58 13.41
CA LEU A 97 -18.41 -7.77 13.80
C LEU A 97 -16.91 -7.45 13.78
N TYR A 98 -16.14 -8.18 14.60
CA TYR A 98 -14.68 -8.17 14.58
C TYR A 98 -14.16 -9.59 14.32
N LEU A 99 -13.34 -9.75 13.28
CA LEU A 99 -12.73 -11.02 12.90
C LEU A 99 -11.36 -11.14 13.55
N ASN A 100 -11.21 -12.14 14.42
CA ASN A 100 -9.96 -12.47 15.10
C ASN A 100 -9.79 -13.99 15.16
N ASN A 101 -8.61 -14.52 14.83
CA ASN A 101 -8.30 -15.96 14.90
C ASN A 101 -9.38 -16.90 14.30
N GLN A 102 -9.93 -16.54 13.13
CA GLN A 102 -11.04 -17.24 12.45
C GLN A 102 -12.39 -17.27 13.21
N HIS A 103 -12.54 -16.45 14.25
CA HIS A 103 -13.77 -16.22 15.00
C HIS A 103 -14.34 -14.82 14.72
N PHE A 104 -15.67 -14.67 14.81
CA PHE A 104 -16.34 -13.37 14.72
C PHE A 104 -16.89 -12.96 16.08
N ASP A 105 -16.45 -11.82 16.59
CA ASP A 105 -16.94 -11.19 17.82
C ASP A 105 -17.99 -10.11 17.53
N GLY A 106 -19.06 -10.05 18.31
CA GLY A 106 -20.09 -9.01 18.19
C GLY A 106 -19.70 -7.69 18.85
N VAL A 107 -19.54 -6.62 18.07
CA VAL A 107 -19.10 -5.30 18.57
C VAL A 107 -20.30 -4.47 19.03
N GLN A 108 -20.59 -4.48 20.33
CA GLN A 108 -21.70 -3.71 20.91
C GLN A 108 -21.48 -2.19 20.94
N LYS A 109 -20.22 -1.75 21.12
CA LYS A 109 -19.84 -0.33 21.27
C LYS A 109 -18.69 0.00 20.33
N LEU A 110 -19.03 0.63 19.20
CA LEU A 110 -18.06 0.95 18.15
C LEU A 110 -16.90 1.84 18.64
N HIS A 111 -17.15 2.72 19.62
CA HIS A 111 -16.10 3.55 20.22
C HIS A 111 -15.13 2.75 21.11
N GLY A 112 -15.57 1.62 21.67
CA GLY A 112 -14.72 0.71 22.42
C GLY A 112 -13.72 0.00 21.52
N LEU A 113 -14.14 -0.39 20.31
CA LEU A 113 -13.27 -1.04 19.32
C LEU A 113 -12.12 -0.14 18.84
N PHE A 114 -12.35 1.17 18.72
CA PHE A 114 -11.37 2.12 18.16
C PHE A 114 -10.75 3.09 19.16
N GLY A 115 -11.15 3.04 20.45
CA GLY A 115 -10.76 4.00 21.49
C GLY A 115 -11.30 5.44 21.28
N GLN A 116 -12.09 5.68 20.23
CA GLN A 116 -12.61 6.99 19.82
C GLN A 116 -13.88 6.82 19.00
N HIS A 117 -14.65 7.89 18.78
CA HIS A 117 -15.85 7.79 17.94
C HIS A 117 -15.47 7.42 16.49
N TYR A 118 -16.34 6.64 15.84
CA TYR A 118 -16.13 6.18 14.47
C TYR A 118 -17.43 6.36 13.67
N CYS A 119 -17.30 6.78 12.41
CA CYS A 119 -18.43 6.98 11.50
C CYS A 119 -18.42 5.89 10.43
N LEU A 120 -19.44 5.02 10.42
CA LEU A 120 -19.59 3.94 9.45
C LEU A 120 -19.82 4.46 8.01
N ASP A 121 -20.53 5.58 7.85
CA ASP A 121 -20.80 6.24 6.55
C ASP A 121 -19.53 6.88 5.93
N CYS A 122 -18.61 7.37 6.77
CA CYS A 122 -17.34 7.96 6.33
C CYS A 122 -16.13 7.01 6.45
N GLU A 123 -16.32 5.80 6.96
CA GLU A 123 -15.29 4.80 7.28
C GLU A 123 -14.04 5.39 7.95
N LYS A 124 -14.23 6.20 9.00
CA LYS A 124 -13.12 6.85 9.71
C LYS A 124 -13.43 7.21 11.17
N PRO A 125 -12.40 7.23 12.03
CA PRO A 125 -12.49 7.82 13.36
C PRO A 125 -12.73 9.34 13.31
N TYR A 126 -13.30 9.88 14.38
CA TYR A 126 -13.46 11.32 14.61
C TYR A 126 -13.50 11.65 16.11
N GLN A 127 -13.07 12.86 16.48
CA GLN A 127 -12.97 13.25 17.89
C GLN A 127 -14.30 13.65 18.54
N ARG A 128 -15.15 14.44 17.85
CA ARG A 128 -16.42 14.95 18.39
C ARG A 128 -17.48 15.09 17.28
N PRO A 129 -18.79 14.85 17.55
CA PRO A 129 -19.84 15.04 16.54
C PRO A 129 -19.91 16.46 15.95
N SER A 130 -19.61 17.48 16.77
CA SER A 130 -19.57 18.89 16.34
C SER A 130 -18.42 19.23 15.39
N THR A 131 -17.37 18.41 15.32
CA THR A 131 -16.22 18.57 14.42
C THR A 131 -16.19 17.53 13.30
N HIS A 132 -17.22 16.68 13.19
CA HIS A 132 -17.33 15.75 12.07
C HIS A 132 -17.54 16.50 10.73
N LEU A 133 -17.37 15.81 9.60
CA LEU A 133 -17.45 16.44 8.28
C LEU A 133 -18.88 16.93 7.96
N ASN A 134 -19.02 18.10 7.35
CA ASN A 134 -20.34 18.65 6.96
C ASN A 134 -21.01 17.89 5.81
N SER A 135 -20.24 17.18 4.97
CA SER A 135 -20.75 16.37 3.85
C SER A 135 -21.03 14.90 4.21
N CYS A 136 -20.86 14.49 5.47
CA CYS A 136 -21.29 13.16 5.93
C CYS A 136 -22.81 13.05 5.83
N LYS A 137 -23.31 11.98 5.20
CA LYS A 137 -24.76 11.75 5.03
C LYS A 137 -25.39 11.40 6.37
N ALA A 138 -24.71 10.55 7.15
CA ALA A 138 -25.09 10.14 8.49
C ALA A 138 -24.90 11.24 9.58
N ARG A 139 -25.14 12.52 9.26
CA ARG A 139 -24.96 13.66 10.19
C ARG A 139 -26.06 14.70 10.07
N CYS A 140 -26.55 15.19 11.21
CA CYS A 140 -27.50 16.28 11.25
C CYS A 140 -26.81 17.65 11.31
N LEU A 141 -26.91 18.46 10.24
CA LEU A 141 -26.38 19.85 10.21
C LEU A 141 -27.04 20.81 11.22
N LEU A 142 -28.20 20.44 11.78
CA LEU A 142 -28.93 21.26 12.75
C LEU A 142 -28.43 21.06 14.19
N CYS A 143 -28.26 19.80 14.63
CA CYS A 143 -27.89 19.45 16.00
C CYS A 143 -26.51 18.76 16.15
N SER A 144 -25.75 18.63 15.06
CA SER A 144 -24.40 18.03 14.97
C SER A 144 -24.25 16.52 15.19
N ARG A 145 -25.27 15.82 15.69
CA ARG A 145 -25.22 14.37 15.94
C ARG A 145 -24.92 13.57 14.67
N VAL A 146 -24.18 12.47 14.85
CA VAL A 146 -23.64 11.57 13.80
C VAL A 146 -24.05 10.13 14.10
N GLY A 147 -24.41 9.36 13.07
CA GLY A 147 -24.93 8.00 13.19
C GLY A 147 -26.05 7.72 12.17
N PRO A 148 -26.49 6.46 12.02
CA PRO A 148 -27.44 6.04 10.99
C PRO A 148 -28.86 6.63 11.16
N GLU A 149 -29.19 7.18 12.33
CA GLU A 149 -30.46 7.87 12.62
C GLU A 149 -30.48 9.35 12.17
N PHE A 150 -29.41 9.81 11.51
CA PHE A 150 -29.26 11.21 11.10
C PHE A 150 -29.14 11.33 9.57
N PRO A 151 -29.69 12.40 8.96
CA PRO A 151 -30.21 13.63 9.58
C PRO A 151 -31.55 13.45 10.35
N CYS A 152 -31.79 14.28 11.37
CA CYS A 152 -33.01 14.18 12.17
C CYS A 152 -34.28 14.37 11.32
N VAL A 153 -35.16 13.36 11.35
CA VAL A 153 -36.44 13.34 10.64
C VAL A 153 -37.44 14.32 11.29
N PRO A 154 -38.29 15.04 10.51
CA PRO A 154 -39.39 15.83 11.04
C PRO A 154 -40.36 15.04 11.93
N SER A 155 -40.99 15.70 12.91
CA SER A 155 -41.94 15.07 13.84
C SER A 155 -43.15 15.96 14.09
N GLY A 156 -44.36 15.43 13.83
CA GLY A 156 -45.64 15.94 14.33
C GLY A 156 -45.88 17.45 14.19
N GLY A 157 -45.79 18.00 12.98
CA GLY A 157 -46.08 19.43 12.71
C GLY A 157 -45.12 20.44 13.35
N PHE A 158 -44.16 20.00 14.18
CA PHE A 158 -43.29 20.87 14.95
C PHE A 158 -42.46 21.78 14.05
N PHE A 159 -42.44 23.07 14.34
CA PHE A 159 -41.56 24.04 13.70
C PHE A 159 -41.07 25.08 14.71
N HIS A 160 -39.75 25.27 14.78
CA HIS A 160 -39.14 26.27 15.66
C HIS A 160 -37.87 26.87 15.04
N GLN A 161 -37.70 28.19 15.11
CA GLN A 161 -36.48 28.88 14.66
C GLN A 161 -35.64 29.30 15.87
N CYS A 162 -34.38 28.85 15.95
CA CYS A 162 -33.48 29.27 17.02
C CYS A 162 -32.99 30.72 16.79
N GLY A 163 -33.27 31.62 17.75
CA GLY A 163 -32.85 33.03 17.67
C GLY A 163 -31.33 33.24 17.59
N GLY A 164 -30.53 32.45 18.32
CA GLY A 164 -29.08 32.62 18.36
C GLY A 164 -28.32 32.18 17.10
N CYS A 165 -28.95 31.40 16.21
CA CYS A 165 -28.28 30.83 15.03
C CYS A 165 -29.13 30.79 13.74
N ASN A 166 -30.39 31.25 13.76
CA ASN A 166 -31.35 31.25 12.65
C ASN A 166 -31.65 29.87 12.02
N LYS A 167 -31.23 28.76 12.63
CA LYS A 167 -31.58 27.41 12.17
C LYS A 167 -33.06 27.11 12.44
N LYS A 168 -33.72 26.50 11.47
CA LYS A 168 -35.14 26.08 11.52
C LYS A 168 -35.19 24.57 11.82
N PHE A 169 -35.87 24.20 12.90
CA PHE A 169 -35.98 22.83 13.41
C PHE A 169 -37.38 22.29 13.16
N ARG A 170 -37.48 21.06 12.66
CA ARG A 170 -38.75 20.34 12.46
C ARG A 170 -38.96 19.16 13.43
N ASN A 171 -38.17 19.10 14.49
CA ASN A 171 -38.16 18.01 15.47
C ASN A 171 -37.71 18.58 16.83
N ASN A 172 -38.52 18.41 17.88
CA ASN A 172 -38.22 18.96 19.21
C ASN A 172 -36.92 18.37 19.78
N GLY A 173 -36.71 17.05 19.70
CA GLY A 173 -35.47 16.39 20.15
C GLY A 173 -34.21 16.75 19.35
N CYS A 174 -34.36 17.40 18.18
CA CYS A 174 -33.28 18.05 17.46
C CYS A 174 -32.97 19.45 18.04
N LEU A 175 -34.00 20.23 18.36
CA LEU A 175 -33.86 21.54 19.00
C LEU A 175 -33.28 21.43 20.42
N GLN A 176 -33.85 20.57 21.28
CA GLN A 176 -33.40 20.45 22.67
C GLN A 176 -31.92 20.09 22.77
N HIS A 177 -31.45 19.13 21.95
CA HIS A 177 -30.04 18.78 21.92
C HIS A 177 -29.17 19.89 21.32
N HIS A 178 -29.65 20.64 20.32
CA HIS A 178 -28.93 21.79 19.78
C HIS A 178 -28.71 22.89 20.82
N LEU A 179 -29.71 23.14 21.68
CA LEU A 179 -29.62 24.07 22.81
C LEU A 179 -28.69 23.53 23.91
N ALA A 180 -28.93 22.30 24.38
CA ALA A 180 -28.16 21.67 25.46
C ALA A 180 -26.66 21.48 25.13
N SER A 181 -26.32 21.26 23.85
CA SER A 181 -24.92 21.15 23.38
C SER A 181 -24.26 22.50 23.05
N ASN A 182 -24.98 23.62 23.19
CA ASN A 182 -24.56 24.95 22.76
C ASN A 182 -24.05 25.00 21.29
N PHE A 183 -24.60 24.16 20.41
CA PHE A 183 -24.17 24.10 19.01
C PHE A 183 -24.60 25.35 18.20
N CYS A 184 -25.51 26.16 18.75
CA CYS A 184 -25.88 27.49 18.22
C CYS A 184 -24.70 28.47 18.16
N ALA A 185 -23.74 28.35 19.09
CA ALA A 185 -22.53 29.17 19.09
C ALA A 185 -21.56 28.74 17.98
N GLN A 186 -21.44 27.43 17.74
CA GLN A 186 -20.47 26.88 16.79
C GLN A 186 -20.93 26.97 15.32
N SER A 187 -22.23 26.83 15.04
CA SER A 187 -22.73 26.85 13.66
C SER A 187 -24.05 27.60 13.51
N LYS A 188 -24.07 28.53 12.55
CA LYS A 188 -25.15 29.48 12.26
C LYS A 188 -25.69 29.29 10.85
N LYS A 189 -26.91 29.76 10.59
CA LYS A 189 -27.52 29.86 9.27
C LYS A 189 -27.50 31.33 8.83
N CYS A 190 -27.03 31.60 7.61
CA CYS A 190 -27.17 32.92 7.00
C CYS A 190 -28.66 33.22 6.75
N LYS A 191 -29.07 34.49 6.93
CA LYS A 191 -30.45 34.91 6.66
C LYS A 191 -30.70 35.04 5.15
N ASP A 192 -29.70 35.47 4.40
CA ASP A 192 -29.84 35.91 3.00
C ASP A 192 -29.69 34.73 2.03
N CYS A 193 -28.54 34.04 2.06
CA CYS A 193 -28.29 32.87 1.19
C CYS A 193 -28.75 31.53 1.78
N GLY A 194 -29.21 31.51 3.04
CA GLY A 194 -29.64 30.30 3.73
C GLY A 194 -28.55 29.27 4.07
N VAL A 195 -27.29 29.49 3.70
CA VAL A 195 -26.17 28.56 3.96
C VAL A 195 -25.96 28.35 5.46
N ILE A 196 -25.72 27.10 5.87
CA ILE A 196 -25.26 26.76 7.22
C ILE A 196 -23.73 26.77 7.23
N TRP A 197 -23.15 27.57 8.13
CA TRP A 197 -21.72 27.82 8.23
C TRP A 197 -21.17 27.49 9.64
N ASP A 198 -19.87 27.25 9.72
CA ASP A 198 -19.15 27.05 10.99
C ASP A 198 -18.42 28.34 11.38
N THR A 199 -18.69 28.82 12.59
CA THR A 199 -18.13 30.07 13.11
C THR A 199 -16.62 30.04 13.26
N ARG A 200 -16.00 28.88 13.51
CA ARG A 200 -14.55 28.76 13.67
C ARG A 200 -13.81 28.93 12.36
N VAL A 201 -14.44 28.52 11.25
CA VAL A 201 -13.88 28.67 9.90
C VAL A 201 -14.09 30.10 9.39
N HIS A 202 -15.29 30.66 9.59
CA HIS A 202 -15.65 31.98 9.08
C HIS A 202 -15.27 33.17 9.97
N ASN A 203 -14.82 32.94 11.21
CA ASN A 203 -14.29 33.99 12.10
C ASN A 203 -12.76 33.93 12.25
N ARG A 204 -12.08 33.08 11.49
CA ARG A 204 -10.62 32.98 11.48
C ARG A 204 -10.01 34.21 10.78
N ASP A 205 -8.73 34.48 11.02
CA ASP A 205 -7.94 35.47 10.28
C ASP A 205 -8.56 36.89 10.27
N GLY A 206 -9.14 37.30 11.41
CA GLY A 206 -9.78 38.61 11.60
C GLY A 206 -11.16 38.77 10.96
N ARG A 207 -11.65 37.75 10.24
CA ARG A 207 -12.93 37.79 9.53
C ARG A 207 -14.11 37.82 10.53
N LYS A 208 -15.19 38.52 10.16
CA LYS A 208 -16.42 38.64 10.96
C LYS A 208 -17.59 37.87 10.33
N GLY A 209 -17.45 36.55 10.24
CA GLY A 209 -18.54 35.65 9.88
C GLY A 209 -18.68 35.33 8.38
N HIS A 210 -19.84 34.74 8.05
CA HIS A 210 -20.17 34.35 6.69
C HIS A 210 -20.44 35.56 5.80
N LYS A 211 -19.93 35.50 4.57
CA LYS A 211 -20.25 36.41 3.47
C LYS A 211 -20.82 35.56 2.34
N CYS A 212 -21.95 35.97 1.79
CA CYS A 212 -22.62 35.25 0.72
C CYS A 212 -21.71 35.15 -0.52
N HIS A 213 -21.92 34.12 -1.34
CA HIS A 213 -21.16 33.83 -2.56
C HIS A 213 -19.67 33.52 -2.37
N GLU A 214 -19.16 33.42 -1.13
CA GLU A 214 -17.79 32.96 -0.86
C GLU A 214 -17.77 31.55 -0.25
N THR A 215 -16.90 30.68 -0.76
CA THR A 215 -16.63 29.35 -0.22
C THR A 215 -15.20 29.28 0.33
N TYR A 216 -15.01 28.47 1.36
CA TYR A 216 -13.70 28.20 1.95
C TYR A 216 -13.04 27.02 1.25
N CYS A 217 -11.79 27.20 0.81
CA CYS A 217 -11.01 26.13 0.21
C CYS A 217 -9.92 25.62 1.16
N GLN A 218 -9.88 24.30 1.34
CA GLN A 218 -8.92 23.61 2.20
C GLN A 218 -7.49 23.60 1.62
N LEU A 219 -7.32 23.85 0.32
CA LEU A 219 -6.03 23.81 -0.37
C LEU A 219 -5.26 25.13 -0.24
N CYS A 220 -5.89 26.24 -0.63
CA CYS A 220 -5.32 27.59 -0.51
C CYS A 220 -5.60 28.27 0.85
N ASN A 221 -6.30 27.58 1.76
CA ASN A 221 -6.60 28.03 3.13
C ASN A 221 -7.36 29.39 3.20
N THR A 222 -8.01 29.82 2.11
CA THR A 222 -8.67 31.12 2.00
C THR A 222 -10.10 31.00 1.44
N PHE A 223 -10.81 32.13 1.41
CA PHE A 223 -12.16 32.28 0.86
C PHE A 223 -12.12 32.90 -0.54
N TYR A 224 -12.89 32.35 -1.49
CA TYR A 224 -13.07 32.94 -2.83
C TYR A 224 -14.51 32.80 -3.33
N ASN A 225 -14.89 33.59 -4.33
CA ASN A 225 -16.11 33.35 -5.10
C ASN A 225 -15.88 32.17 -6.08
N PRO A 226 -16.65 31.06 -6.02
CA PRO A 226 -16.53 29.94 -6.94
C PRO A 226 -16.44 30.31 -8.43
N GLU A 227 -17.13 31.35 -8.86
CA GLU A 227 -17.17 31.82 -10.25
C GLU A 227 -15.82 32.38 -10.74
N ARG A 228 -14.97 32.88 -9.82
CA ARG A 228 -13.63 33.38 -10.14
C ARG A 228 -12.56 32.29 -10.18
N GLY A 229 -12.94 31.05 -9.89
CA GLY A 229 -12.01 29.93 -9.73
C GLY A 229 -11.18 30.00 -8.44
N CYS A 230 -10.52 28.89 -8.11
CA CYS A 230 -9.49 28.87 -7.08
C CYS A 230 -8.18 29.39 -7.69
N PHE A 231 -7.71 30.56 -7.27
CA PHE A 231 -6.36 31.00 -7.60
C PHE A 231 -5.34 30.13 -6.84
N ILE A 232 -5.01 28.97 -7.41
CA ILE A 232 -3.91 28.14 -6.95
C ILE A 232 -2.64 28.91 -7.26
N GLN A 233 -2.04 29.53 -6.25
CA GLN A 233 -0.72 30.12 -6.40
C GLN A 233 0.26 29.05 -6.91
N PRO A 234 1.17 29.39 -7.84
CA PRO A 234 2.27 28.51 -8.19
C PRO A 234 2.94 28.05 -6.90
N ILE A 235 3.00 26.74 -6.69
CA ILE A 235 3.62 26.19 -5.48
C ILE A 235 5.09 26.59 -5.55
N GLU A 236 5.51 27.47 -4.64
CA GLU A 236 6.93 27.79 -4.47
C GLU A 236 7.68 26.47 -4.24
N PRO A 237 8.60 26.08 -5.13
CA PRO A 237 9.30 24.81 -5.01
C PRO A 237 10.10 24.87 -3.73
N LYS A 238 9.76 24.00 -2.77
CA LYS A 238 10.56 23.86 -1.55
C LYS A 238 11.99 23.53 -1.95
N GLU A 239 12.95 24.29 -1.43
CA GLU A 239 14.35 23.91 -1.50
C GLU A 239 14.48 22.50 -0.91
N GLN A 240 14.84 21.53 -1.76
CA GLN A 240 15.06 20.17 -1.29
C GLN A 240 16.43 20.11 -0.62
N ASP A 241 16.46 19.57 0.60
CA ASP A 241 17.70 19.20 1.25
C ASP A 241 18.53 18.28 0.31
N PRO A 242 19.87 18.42 0.27
CA PRO A 242 20.68 17.58 -0.59
C PRO A 242 20.51 16.10 -0.23
N TYR A 243 20.42 15.25 -1.26
CA TYR A 243 20.20 13.81 -1.11
C TYR A 243 21.26 13.01 -1.87
N ARG A 244 21.29 11.70 -1.62
CA ARG A 244 22.03 10.72 -2.41
C ARG A 244 21.14 9.59 -2.89
N ILE A 245 21.48 9.04 -4.04
CA ILE A 245 21.00 7.79 -4.60
C ILE A 245 22.02 6.71 -4.23
N VAL A 246 21.54 5.53 -3.83
CA VAL A 246 22.36 4.32 -3.70
C VAL A 246 21.75 3.27 -4.62
N ALA A 247 22.44 2.88 -5.69
CA ALA A 247 22.11 1.65 -6.39
C ALA A 247 22.71 0.47 -5.60
N PHE A 248 22.01 -0.65 -5.51
CA PHE A 248 22.53 -1.87 -4.89
C PHE A 248 21.87 -3.12 -5.48
N ASP A 249 22.56 -4.24 -5.35
CA ASP A 249 22.13 -5.56 -5.81
C ASP A 249 22.65 -6.64 -4.83
N LEU A 250 21.93 -7.74 -4.66
CA LEU A 250 22.29 -8.84 -3.75
C LEU A 250 22.40 -10.17 -4.49
N GLU A 251 23.55 -10.82 -4.40
CA GLU A 251 23.69 -12.23 -4.79
C GLU A 251 23.54 -13.16 -3.59
N THR A 252 22.91 -14.32 -3.84
CA THR A 252 22.51 -15.26 -2.78
C THR A 252 22.84 -16.70 -3.13
N MET A 253 23.39 -17.44 -2.17
CA MET A 253 23.50 -18.89 -2.27
C MET A 253 22.14 -19.55 -2.02
N GLN A 254 21.90 -20.70 -2.66
CA GLN A 254 20.71 -21.54 -2.50
C GLN A 254 21.05 -22.97 -2.02
N HIS A 255 22.21 -23.16 -1.38
CA HIS A 255 22.70 -24.48 -1.02
C HIS A 255 21.86 -25.20 0.06
N GLN A 256 21.24 -24.48 1.00
CA GLN A 256 20.46 -25.07 2.11
C GLN A 256 18.95 -25.14 1.81
N PRO A 257 18.24 -26.21 2.22
CA PRO A 257 16.79 -26.25 2.20
C PRO A 257 16.19 -25.42 3.35
N VAL A 258 15.05 -24.75 3.11
CA VAL A 258 14.28 -23.97 4.11
C VAL A 258 13.74 -24.86 5.23
N ASP A 259 13.50 -26.13 4.92
CA ASP A 259 12.97 -27.15 5.81
C ASP A 259 13.50 -28.52 5.32
N PRO A 260 14.14 -29.35 6.16
CA PRO A 260 14.58 -30.69 5.76
C PRO A 260 13.46 -31.57 5.18
N GLN A 261 12.19 -31.28 5.49
CA GLN A 261 11.02 -31.99 4.98
C GLN A 261 10.52 -31.46 3.62
N GLN A 262 11.05 -30.33 3.13
CA GLN A 262 10.75 -29.72 1.82
C GLN A 262 12.08 -29.34 1.12
N PRO A 263 12.90 -30.32 0.69
CA PRO A 263 14.22 -30.09 0.11
C PRO A 263 14.20 -29.35 -1.24
N GLU A 264 13.02 -29.26 -1.87
CA GLU A 264 12.79 -28.49 -3.10
C GLU A 264 12.76 -26.97 -2.84
N LYS A 265 12.50 -26.53 -1.60
CA LYS A 265 12.51 -25.12 -1.22
C LYS A 265 13.88 -24.76 -0.64
N ARG A 266 14.67 -23.97 -1.36
CA ARG A 266 15.98 -23.49 -0.91
C ARG A 266 15.90 -22.13 -0.21
N GLU A 267 16.71 -21.93 0.83
CA GLU A 267 16.86 -20.62 1.46
C GLU A 267 17.83 -19.77 0.63
N HIS A 268 17.42 -18.54 0.32
CA HIS A 268 18.31 -17.51 -0.20
C HIS A 268 19.15 -16.90 0.93
N GLN A 269 20.44 -17.19 0.94
CA GLN A 269 21.40 -16.66 1.91
C GLN A 269 22.34 -15.65 1.21
N PRO A 270 22.23 -14.33 1.50
CA PRO A 270 23.08 -13.31 0.89
C PRO A 270 24.56 -13.53 1.21
N ASN A 271 25.36 -13.64 0.16
CA ASN A 271 26.80 -13.90 0.24
C ASN A 271 27.63 -12.78 -0.38
N PHE A 272 27.03 -11.96 -1.25
CA PHE A 272 27.65 -10.79 -1.86
C PHE A 272 26.62 -9.66 -2.06
N ILE A 273 27.04 -8.42 -1.80
CA ILE A 273 26.28 -7.20 -2.07
C ILE A 273 27.22 -6.19 -2.71
N ALA A 274 26.86 -5.66 -3.87
CA ALA A 274 27.46 -4.45 -4.41
C ALA A 274 26.55 -3.24 -4.12
N ALA A 275 27.16 -2.07 -3.88
CA ALA A 275 26.44 -0.82 -3.72
C ALA A 275 27.23 0.36 -4.32
N ARG A 276 26.57 1.22 -5.09
CA ARG A 276 27.15 2.44 -5.67
C ARG A 276 26.37 3.68 -5.27
N VAL A 277 27.05 4.77 -4.90
CA VAL A 277 26.45 5.99 -4.33
C VAL A 277 26.66 7.20 -5.22
N ALA A 278 25.62 7.99 -5.51
CA ALA A 278 25.75 9.27 -6.21
C ALA A 278 24.78 10.34 -5.69
N CYS A 279 25.24 11.57 -5.50
CA CYS A 279 24.39 12.73 -5.24
C CYS A 279 24.23 13.59 -6.50
N PRO A 280 23.21 14.47 -6.59
CA PRO A 280 23.02 15.39 -7.73
C PRO A 280 24.29 16.14 -8.14
N GLU A 281 25.06 16.66 -7.17
CA GLU A 281 26.33 17.38 -7.39
C GLU A 281 27.39 16.49 -8.09
N CYS A 282 27.51 15.21 -7.70
CA CYS A 282 28.39 14.26 -8.38
C CYS A 282 27.86 13.82 -9.75
N ILE A 283 26.54 13.78 -9.93
CA ILE A 283 25.89 13.44 -11.21
C ILE A 283 26.16 14.54 -12.23
N GLU A 284 25.87 15.79 -11.87
CA GLU A 284 25.97 16.97 -12.73
C GLU A 284 27.42 17.34 -13.06
N SER A 285 28.38 17.04 -12.17
CA SER A 285 29.82 17.20 -12.43
C SER A 285 30.48 15.99 -13.12
N GLY A 286 29.75 14.91 -13.42
CA GLY A 286 30.30 13.68 -13.98
C GLY A 286 31.17 12.83 -13.01
N ASN A 287 31.50 13.36 -11.83
CA ASN A 287 32.34 12.71 -10.81
C ASN A 287 31.72 11.44 -10.20
N TRP A 288 30.46 11.11 -10.53
CA TRP A 288 29.82 9.85 -10.14
C TRP A 288 30.41 8.62 -10.87
N ARG A 289 31.01 8.79 -12.06
CA ARG A 289 31.68 7.70 -12.81
C ARG A 289 33.08 7.37 -12.26
N ARG A 290 33.70 8.28 -11.51
CA ARG A 290 35.08 8.16 -11.02
C ARG A 290 35.14 7.49 -9.63
N ALA A 291 36.17 6.68 -9.42
CA ALA A 291 36.60 6.22 -8.10
C ALA A 291 36.87 7.43 -7.18
N THR A 292 36.43 7.31 -5.93
CA THR A 292 36.50 8.28 -4.81
C THR A 292 36.92 9.72 -5.15
N ALA A 293 35.94 10.63 -5.19
CA ALA A 293 36.14 12.03 -4.80
C ALA A 293 35.37 12.25 -3.49
N GLY A 294 36.07 12.70 -2.44
CA GLY A 294 35.59 12.77 -1.03
C GLY A 294 34.38 13.69 -0.83
N CYS A 295 33.20 13.25 -1.28
CA CYS A 295 32.00 14.05 -1.34
C CYS A 295 31.29 14.05 0.01
N ARG A 296 31.11 15.24 0.61
CA ARG A 296 30.35 15.45 1.86
C ARG A 296 28.98 14.75 1.88
N ILE A 297 28.32 14.58 0.73
CA ILE A 297 27.01 13.93 0.60
C ILE A 297 27.12 12.41 0.41
N CYS A 298 28.01 11.95 -0.48
CA CYS A 298 28.13 10.51 -0.80
C CYS A 298 28.94 9.73 0.25
N GLY A 299 29.81 10.40 1.01
CA GLY A 299 30.81 9.74 1.85
C GLY A 299 32.09 9.43 1.09
N SER A 300 32.93 8.59 1.69
CA SER A 300 34.33 8.37 1.26
C SER A 300 34.53 7.27 0.20
N HIS A 301 33.47 6.59 -0.24
CA HIS A 301 33.58 5.47 -1.18
C HIS A 301 32.42 5.52 -2.19
N ARG A 302 32.72 5.47 -3.49
CA ARG A 302 31.74 5.47 -4.58
C ARG A 302 31.05 4.12 -4.68
N THR A 303 31.84 3.06 -4.67
CA THR A 303 31.42 1.66 -4.88
C THR A 303 31.94 0.81 -3.73
N VAL A 304 31.04 0.13 -3.03
CA VAL A 304 31.36 -0.70 -1.87
C VAL A 304 30.83 -2.11 -2.11
N ALA A 305 31.68 -3.11 -1.92
CA ALA A 305 31.29 -4.51 -1.90
C ALA A 305 31.28 -5.04 -0.47
N PHE A 306 30.26 -5.82 -0.12
CA PHE A 306 30.15 -6.57 1.12
C PHE A 306 30.08 -8.05 0.76
N CYS A 307 31.00 -8.87 1.26
CA CYS A 307 31.19 -10.24 0.76
C CYS A 307 31.60 -11.22 1.87
N GLN A 308 31.20 -12.48 1.77
CA GLN A 308 31.68 -13.54 2.68
C GLN A 308 33.10 -13.99 2.36
N ARG A 309 33.53 -13.84 1.10
CA ARG A 309 34.86 -14.24 0.62
C ARG A 309 35.60 -13.04 0.01
N PRO A 310 36.94 -12.96 0.16
CA PRO A 310 37.74 -11.95 -0.52
C PRO A 310 37.81 -12.24 -2.03
N PHE A 311 37.99 -11.18 -2.79
CA PHE A 311 38.31 -11.13 -4.22
C PHE A 311 39.40 -10.05 -4.40
N GLU A 312 40.16 -10.06 -5.48
CA GLU A 312 41.36 -9.22 -5.62
C GLU A 312 41.28 -8.21 -6.77
N ASP A 313 40.83 -8.63 -7.95
CA ASP A 313 40.96 -7.86 -9.20
C ASP A 313 39.80 -6.88 -9.45
N THR A 314 38.58 -7.23 -9.02
CA THR A 314 37.37 -6.41 -9.24
C THR A 314 37.50 -5.05 -8.56
N ARG A 315 37.39 -3.99 -9.36
CA ARG A 315 37.62 -2.63 -8.91
C ARG A 315 36.46 -2.08 -8.07
N VAL A 316 36.65 -2.01 -6.76
CA VAL A 316 35.76 -1.31 -5.81
C VAL A 316 36.53 -0.28 -4.97
N ASP A 317 35.86 0.78 -4.51
CA ASP A 317 36.47 1.79 -3.62
C ASP A 317 36.62 1.28 -2.18
N LYS A 318 35.87 0.24 -1.80
CA LYS A 318 36.00 -0.47 -0.51
C LYS A 318 35.46 -1.89 -0.62
N ARG A 319 36.25 -2.86 -0.17
CA ARG A 319 35.84 -4.25 0.08
C ARG A 319 35.60 -4.45 1.57
N VAL A 320 34.47 -5.03 1.94
CA VAL A 320 34.09 -5.34 3.33
C VAL A 320 33.83 -6.84 3.42
N VAL A 321 34.85 -7.59 3.86
CA VAL A 321 34.72 -9.03 4.09
C VAL A 321 34.05 -9.25 5.45
N ALA A 322 32.93 -9.97 5.50
CA ALA A 322 32.15 -10.22 6.72
C ALA A 322 31.30 -11.49 6.60
N ASP A 323 31.14 -12.23 7.71
CA ASP A 323 30.32 -13.46 7.76
C ASP A 323 28.84 -13.22 7.40
N ASN A 324 28.33 -12.02 7.69
CA ASN A 324 26.99 -11.57 7.33
C ASN A 324 27.06 -10.27 6.49
N PRO A 325 27.26 -10.36 5.17
CA PRO A 325 27.34 -9.20 4.29
C PRO A 325 26.09 -8.33 4.31
N LEU A 326 24.90 -8.92 4.43
CA LEU A 326 23.64 -8.19 4.47
C LEU A 326 23.58 -7.25 5.68
N GLN A 327 24.01 -7.71 6.84
CA GLN A 327 24.11 -6.88 8.04
C GLN A 327 25.18 -5.79 7.85
N ALA A 328 26.35 -6.11 7.32
CA ALA A 328 27.40 -5.12 7.05
C ALA A 328 26.95 -4.01 6.08
N PHE A 329 26.17 -4.37 5.06
CA PHE A 329 25.54 -3.42 4.11
C PHE A 329 24.49 -2.53 4.80
N VAL A 330 23.61 -3.11 5.60
CA VAL A 330 22.59 -2.36 6.36
C VAL A 330 23.25 -1.42 7.39
N ASP A 331 24.29 -1.89 8.08
CA ASP A 331 25.05 -1.09 9.04
C ASP A 331 25.85 0.04 8.34
N TRP A 332 26.31 -0.16 7.11
CA TRP A 332 26.91 0.91 6.32
C TRP A 332 25.89 1.96 5.88
N LEU A 333 24.76 1.53 5.31
CA LEU A 333 23.66 2.40 4.89
C LEU A 333 23.15 3.28 6.04
N ILE A 334 23.07 2.69 7.23
CA ILE A 334 22.60 3.35 8.43
C ILE A 334 23.74 4.16 9.06
N PHE A 335 24.78 3.52 9.58
CA PHE A 335 25.74 4.15 10.51
C PHE A 335 26.99 4.78 9.86
N GLN A 336 27.36 4.40 8.63
CA GLN A 336 28.62 4.89 8.01
C GLN A 336 28.40 6.01 6.99
N LEU A 337 27.24 6.07 6.32
CA LEU A 337 26.92 7.14 5.39
C LEU A 337 26.60 8.46 6.12
N PRO A 338 27.03 9.65 5.60
CA PRO A 338 26.80 10.93 6.26
C PRO A 338 25.34 11.19 6.65
N ALA A 339 25.06 11.26 7.96
CA ALA A 339 23.70 11.25 8.53
C ALA A 339 22.90 12.57 8.38
N LYS A 340 23.48 13.58 7.71
CA LYS A 340 22.81 14.84 7.39
C LYS A 340 21.84 14.71 6.19
N TYR A 341 22.10 13.76 5.29
CA TYR A 341 21.49 13.73 3.95
C TYR A 341 20.60 12.51 3.76
N ASP A 342 19.42 12.71 3.18
CA ASP A 342 18.48 11.63 2.88
C ASP A 342 19.02 10.70 1.78
N THR A 343 18.66 9.42 1.89
CA THR A 343 19.21 8.34 1.06
C THR A 343 18.09 7.63 0.31
N TYR A 344 18.13 7.65 -1.02
CA TYR A 344 17.22 6.90 -1.88
C TYR A 344 17.93 5.66 -2.40
N ALA A 345 17.63 4.51 -1.79
CA ALA A 345 18.22 3.23 -2.17
C ALA A 345 17.37 2.55 -3.26
N TYR A 346 18.00 2.07 -4.32
CA TYR A 346 17.37 1.42 -5.46
C TYR A 346 18.00 0.07 -5.75
N SER A 347 17.16 -0.94 -5.88
CA SER A 347 17.47 -2.27 -6.41
C SER A 347 16.57 -2.54 -7.60
N HIS A 348 17.05 -3.27 -8.61
CA HIS A 348 16.28 -3.54 -9.82
C HIS A 348 15.39 -4.78 -9.64
N PHE A 349 14.07 -4.62 -9.69
CA PHE A 349 13.07 -5.67 -9.39
C PHE A 349 13.08 -6.19 -7.94
N GLY A 350 14.02 -5.73 -7.10
CA GLY A 350 14.18 -6.12 -5.70
C GLY A 350 12.99 -5.87 -4.77
N GLY A 351 11.94 -5.19 -5.23
CA GLY A 351 10.64 -5.14 -4.58
C GLY A 351 9.97 -6.52 -4.39
N ARG A 352 10.47 -7.57 -5.04
CA ARG A 352 10.11 -8.98 -4.79
C ARG A 352 11.25 -9.83 -4.23
N PHE A 353 12.46 -9.27 -4.10
CA PHE A 353 13.67 -10.01 -3.76
C PHE A 353 14.55 -9.21 -2.78
N ASP A 354 15.43 -8.34 -3.26
CA ASP A 354 16.46 -7.64 -2.47
C ASP A 354 15.89 -6.87 -1.27
N MET A 355 14.85 -6.08 -1.52
CA MET A 355 14.20 -5.26 -0.50
C MET A 355 13.52 -6.12 0.59
N VAL A 356 13.17 -7.37 0.28
CA VAL A 356 12.59 -8.32 1.25
C VAL A 356 13.68 -8.83 2.20
N LEU A 357 14.88 -9.12 1.68
CA LEU A 357 16.04 -9.55 2.47
C LEU A 357 16.53 -8.39 3.34
N VAL A 358 16.66 -7.18 2.78
CA VAL A 358 17.00 -5.95 3.52
C VAL A 358 15.94 -5.62 4.59
N PHE A 359 14.64 -5.76 4.29
CA PHE A 359 13.57 -5.59 5.27
C PHE A 359 13.71 -6.56 6.46
N ARG A 360 14.02 -7.83 6.20
CA ARG A 360 14.28 -8.84 7.27
C ARG A 360 15.36 -8.36 8.23
N GLU A 361 16.47 -7.85 7.71
CA GLU A 361 17.60 -7.41 8.55
C GLU A 361 17.30 -6.10 9.29
N LEU A 362 16.70 -5.11 8.62
CA LEU A 362 16.21 -3.88 9.25
C LEU A 362 15.28 -4.15 10.44
N PHE A 363 14.39 -5.14 10.30
CA PHE A 363 13.49 -5.56 11.37
C PHE A 363 14.23 -6.21 12.55
N ARG A 364 15.25 -7.05 12.28
CA ARG A 364 16.07 -7.69 13.33
C ARG A 364 16.83 -6.68 14.19
N ILE A 365 17.36 -5.61 13.60
CA ILE A 365 18.07 -4.54 14.33
C ILE A 365 17.13 -3.47 14.95
N GLY A 366 15.82 -3.70 14.89
CA GLY A 366 14.80 -2.92 15.60
C GLY A 366 14.21 -1.72 14.85
N PHE A 367 14.36 -1.63 13.53
CA PHE A 367 13.57 -0.69 12.73
C PHE A 367 12.22 -1.28 12.34
N ASN A 368 11.19 -0.44 12.28
CA ASN A 368 9.88 -0.79 11.71
C ASN A 368 9.59 0.14 10.53
N PRO A 369 10.03 -0.20 9.30
CA PRO A 369 9.86 0.65 8.13
C PRO A 369 8.40 0.81 7.69
N GLU A 370 8.05 1.99 7.20
CA GLU A 370 6.76 2.22 6.54
C GLU A 370 6.81 1.68 5.12
N MET A 371 5.93 0.72 4.77
CA MET A 371 5.96 0.00 3.48
C MET A 371 4.75 0.33 2.61
N LEU A 372 5.00 0.64 1.34
CA LEU A 372 4.01 0.65 0.27
C LEU A 372 4.13 -0.66 -0.52
N ARG A 373 3.08 -1.50 -0.50
CA ARG A 373 3.07 -2.81 -1.16
C ARG A 373 1.71 -3.15 -1.76
N ARG A 374 1.68 -4.03 -2.77
CA ARG A 374 0.47 -4.70 -3.29
C ARG A 374 0.74 -6.20 -3.34
N GLY A 375 -0.02 -6.97 -2.55
CA GLY A 375 0.28 -8.38 -2.32
C GLY A 375 1.71 -8.54 -1.78
N ASN A 376 2.50 -9.36 -2.48
CA ASN A 376 3.90 -9.65 -2.17
C ASN A 376 4.91 -8.71 -2.87
N LYS A 377 4.47 -7.78 -3.74
CA LYS A 377 5.37 -6.77 -4.33
C LYS A 377 5.45 -5.54 -3.42
N MET A 378 6.64 -5.26 -2.90
CA MET A 378 7.02 -4.00 -2.26
C MET A 378 7.38 -2.97 -3.33
N TYR A 379 6.85 -1.75 -3.24
CA TYR A 379 7.19 -0.64 -4.14
C TYR A 379 8.14 0.35 -3.47
N GLU A 380 7.92 0.61 -2.19
CA GLU A 380 8.69 1.56 -1.40
C GLU A 380 8.75 1.10 0.06
N MET A 381 9.90 1.29 0.71
CA MET A 381 10.12 1.04 2.13
C MET A 381 10.87 2.23 2.74
N LYS A 382 10.28 2.88 3.75
CA LYS A 382 10.84 4.07 4.40
C LYS A 382 11.33 3.77 5.82
N VAL A 383 12.63 3.88 6.03
CA VAL A 383 13.25 3.96 7.35
C VAL A 383 13.24 5.43 7.76
N ARG A 384 12.43 5.77 8.77
CA ARG A 384 12.33 7.14 9.31
C ARG A 384 13.46 7.40 10.30
N LYS A 385 14.01 8.62 10.26
CA LYS A 385 15.02 9.12 11.20
C LYS A 385 14.60 8.92 12.66
N GLN A 386 15.48 8.35 13.49
CA GLN A 386 15.25 8.16 14.93
C GLN A 386 16.24 8.99 15.75
N LYS A 387 15.90 9.26 17.03
CA LYS A 387 16.79 9.97 17.96
C LYS A 387 18.08 9.15 18.15
N ARG A 388 19.23 9.71 17.74
CA ARG A 388 20.56 9.06 17.68
C ARG A 388 20.74 7.93 16.65
N ARG A 389 19.83 7.75 15.67
CA ARG A 389 20.04 6.85 14.52
C ARG A 389 19.59 7.52 13.21
N ASN A 390 20.59 8.10 12.52
CA ASN A 390 20.78 8.15 11.05
C ASN A 390 19.67 8.72 10.13
N PRO A 391 19.93 9.00 8.84
CA PRO A 391 19.05 9.84 8.02
C PRO A 391 17.80 9.07 7.58
N ASN A 392 16.87 9.72 6.87
CA ASN A 392 15.78 8.98 6.27
C ASN A 392 16.34 8.15 5.10
N ILE A 393 16.00 6.87 5.07
CA ILE A 393 16.35 5.96 3.97
C ILE A 393 15.06 5.50 3.30
N VAL A 394 14.96 5.70 2.00
CA VAL A 394 13.81 5.33 1.18
C VAL A 394 14.27 4.32 0.14
N PHE A 395 13.97 3.05 0.38
CA PHE A 395 14.20 1.97 -0.56
C PHE A 395 13.08 1.94 -1.61
N ARG A 396 13.44 1.77 -2.88
CA ARG A 396 12.52 1.75 -4.03
C ARG A 396 12.96 0.70 -5.04
N ASP A 397 11.98 0.03 -5.64
CA ASP A 397 12.22 -0.86 -6.78
C ASP A 397 12.27 -0.03 -8.08
N SER A 398 13.44 0.01 -8.74
CA SER A 398 13.65 0.79 -9.96
C SER A 398 12.89 0.25 -11.17
N PHE A 399 12.40 -0.99 -11.14
CA PHE A 399 11.55 -1.56 -12.19
C PHE A 399 10.23 -0.78 -12.34
N ASN A 400 9.80 -0.05 -11.30
CA ASN A 400 8.63 0.82 -11.39
C ASN A 400 8.89 2.16 -12.08
N LEU A 401 10.16 2.47 -12.37
CA LEU A 401 10.59 3.61 -13.20
C LEU A 401 10.97 3.14 -14.61
N MET A 402 11.63 1.99 -14.71
CA MET A 402 12.22 1.43 -15.93
C MET A 402 11.79 -0.07 -16.04
N PRO A 403 10.61 -0.37 -16.61
CA PRO A 403 9.97 -1.68 -16.51
C PRO A 403 10.45 -2.70 -17.56
N CYS A 404 11.76 -2.81 -17.75
CA CYS A 404 12.40 -3.85 -18.56
C CYS A 404 13.52 -4.52 -17.74
N ALA A 405 14.16 -5.58 -18.27
CA ALA A 405 15.25 -6.26 -17.58
C ALA A 405 16.50 -5.36 -17.48
N LEU A 406 17.31 -5.54 -16.43
CA LEU A 406 18.52 -4.74 -16.18
C LEU A 406 19.46 -4.66 -17.40
N ALA A 407 19.73 -5.79 -18.07
CA ALA A 407 20.55 -5.84 -19.29
C ALA A 407 19.94 -5.06 -20.48
N ALA A 408 18.61 -4.93 -20.55
CA ALA A 408 17.95 -4.14 -21.60
C ALA A 408 18.08 -2.62 -21.36
N LEU A 409 18.41 -2.17 -20.14
CA LEU A 409 18.64 -0.75 -19.87
C LEU A 409 19.85 -0.19 -20.61
N ILE A 410 20.86 -1.03 -20.91
CA ILE A 410 22.07 -0.64 -21.65
C ILE A 410 21.71 -0.09 -23.04
N PRO A 411 21.06 -0.86 -23.94
CA PRO A 411 20.61 -0.32 -25.23
C PRO A 411 19.47 0.69 -25.09
N SER A 412 18.52 0.53 -24.15
CA SER A 412 17.38 1.45 -24.01
C SER A 412 17.77 2.88 -23.63
N TYR A 413 18.92 3.09 -22.97
CA TYR A 413 19.41 4.43 -22.59
C TYR A 413 20.75 4.81 -23.25
N GLY A 414 21.29 3.97 -24.14
CA GLY A 414 22.61 4.18 -24.74
C GLY A 414 23.70 4.30 -23.68
N LEU A 415 23.72 3.37 -22.71
CA LEU A 415 24.63 3.44 -21.57
C LEU A 415 26.05 3.02 -21.96
N ASP A 416 26.99 3.93 -21.75
CA ASP A 416 28.43 3.67 -21.74
C ASP A 416 28.80 2.93 -20.43
N VAL A 417 28.60 1.60 -20.44
CA VAL A 417 28.89 0.57 -19.42
C VAL A 417 29.13 -0.78 -20.11
N GLU A 418 29.73 -1.75 -19.42
CA GLU A 418 29.94 -3.10 -19.96
C GLU A 418 28.62 -3.89 -20.04
N ASP A 419 28.48 -4.71 -21.09
CA ASP A 419 27.35 -5.63 -21.23
C ASP A 419 27.29 -6.62 -20.05
N LYS A 420 26.07 -7.00 -19.66
CA LYS A 420 25.86 -7.93 -18.54
C LYS A 420 26.36 -9.34 -18.91
N PRO A 421 27.40 -9.89 -18.26
CA PRO A 421 27.96 -11.19 -18.62
C PRO A 421 27.06 -12.36 -18.18
N PHE A 422 27.34 -13.56 -18.68
CA PHE A 422 26.71 -14.78 -18.17
C PHE A 422 27.34 -15.20 -16.84
N PHE A 423 26.51 -15.59 -15.86
CA PHE A 423 26.96 -16.01 -14.53
C PHE A 423 26.30 -17.33 -14.11
N PRO A 424 27.07 -18.29 -13.55
CA PRO A 424 26.56 -19.59 -13.15
C PRO A 424 25.90 -19.52 -11.77
N HIS A 425 24.67 -18.99 -11.71
CA HIS A 425 23.93 -18.78 -10.46
C HIS A 425 23.84 -20.03 -9.56
N LEU A 426 23.68 -21.25 -10.10
CA LEU A 426 23.65 -22.45 -9.24
C LEU A 426 25.03 -22.91 -8.77
N ALA A 427 26.12 -22.40 -9.35
CA ALA A 427 27.47 -22.65 -8.84
C ALA A 427 27.82 -21.76 -7.62
N ASN A 428 26.98 -20.76 -7.28
CA ASN A 428 27.12 -19.94 -6.08
C ASN A 428 26.81 -20.75 -4.80
N ARG A 429 27.80 -21.53 -4.33
CA ARG A 429 27.70 -22.43 -3.16
C ARG A 429 29.01 -22.44 -2.35
N PRO A 430 28.96 -22.74 -1.04
CA PRO A 430 30.15 -22.72 -0.17
C PRO A 430 31.32 -23.57 -0.65
N GLU A 431 31.04 -24.70 -1.30
CA GLU A 431 32.00 -25.72 -1.72
C GLU A 431 32.85 -25.30 -2.93
N ASN A 432 32.42 -24.27 -3.66
CA ASN A 432 33.05 -23.81 -4.90
C ASN A 432 33.98 -22.58 -4.70
N TYR A 433 33.96 -21.93 -3.54
CA TYR A 433 34.81 -20.76 -3.28
C TYR A 433 36.26 -21.15 -2.96
N GLY A 434 37.22 -20.33 -3.39
CA GLY A 434 38.64 -20.63 -3.28
C GLY A 434 39.12 -21.75 -4.21
N HIS A 435 38.28 -22.17 -5.16
CA HIS A 435 38.55 -23.23 -6.13
C HIS A 435 38.27 -22.74 -7.55
N GLU A 436 39.02 -23.26 -8.52
CA GLU A 436 38.69 -23.13 -9.94
C GLU A 436 37.68 -24.22 -10.30
N ILE A 437 36.58 -23.83 -10.94
CA ILE A 437 35.47 -24.72 -11.32
C ILE A 437 35.21 -24.66 -12.82
N HIS A 438 34.51 -25.66 -13.37
CA HIS A 438 33.98 -25.64 -14.73
C HIS A 438 32.45 -25.77 -14.66
N PRO A 439 31.71 -24.64 -14.60
CA PRO A 439 30.26 -24.65 -14.42
C PRO A 439 29.55 -25.24 -15.64
N THR A 440 28.50 -26.02 -15.41
CA THR A 440 27.70 -26.66 -16.48
C THR A 440 26.62 -25.73 -17.01
N PRO A 441 25.96 -26.01 -18.16
CA PRO A 441 24.86 -25.19 -18.67
C PRO A 441 23.69 -25.06 -17.70
N ASP A 442 23.45 -26.08 -16.86
CA ASP A 442 22.43 -26.02 -15.82
C ASP A 442 22.79 -25.03 -14.71
N ASP A 443 24.09 -24.83 -14.41
CA ASP A 443 24.52 -23.83 -13.44
C ASP A 443 24.22 -22.39 -13.88
N TYR A 444 24.22 -22.14 -15.20
CA TYR A 444 23.78 -20.89 -15.83
C TYR A 444 22.26 -20.79 -16.01
N LEU A 445 21.47 -21.79 -15.57
CA LEU A 445 20.03 -21.89 -15.81
C LEU A 445 19.66 -21.86 -17.31
N ALA A 446 20.50 -22.45 -18.17
CA ALA A 446 20.35 -22.37 -19.63
C ALA A 446 18.99 -22.88 -20.15
N SER A 447 18.40 -23.88 -19.49
CA SER A 447 17.06 -24.41 -19.81
C SER A 447 15.92 -23.41 -19.62
N GLY A 448 16.10 -22.39 -18.77
CA GLY A 448 15.13 -21.31 -18.53
C GLY A 448 15.34 -20.04 -19.37
N MET A 449 16.34 -20.00 -20.25
CA MET A 449 16.61 -18.82 -21.07
C MET A 449 15.66 -18.71 -22.27
N MET A 450 15.22 -17.47 -22.58
CA MET A 450 14.49 -17.18 -23.82
C MET A 450 15.33 -17.55 -25.05
N PRO A 451 14.74 -18.02 -26.18
CA PRO A 451 15.49 -18.56 -27.32
C PRO A 451 16.62 -17.67 -27.85
N SER A 452 16.40 -16.36 -27.96
CA SER A 452 17.41 -15.40 -28.43
C SER A 452 18.58 -15.19 -27.46
N LYS A 453 18.34 -15.29 -26.15
CA LYS A 453 19.41 -15.29 -25.14
C LYS A 453 20.10 -16.65 -25.10
N ARG A 454 19.34 -17.73 -25.30
CA ARG A 454 19.85 -19.11 -25.27
C ARG A 454 20.86 -19.36 -26.39
N GLN A 455 20.58 -18.91 -27.62
CA GLN A 455 21.53 -19.01 -28.74
C GLN A 455 22.88 -18.34 -28.40
N LYS A 456 22.84 -17.07 -27.96
CA LYS A 456 24.04 -16.34 -27.54
C LYS A 456 24.79 -17.02 -26.40
N PHE A 457 24.06 -17.66 -25.48
CA PHE A 457 24.66 -18.45 -24.41
C PHE A 457 25.34 -19.71 -24.92
N ASP A 458 24.70 -20.48 -25.81
CA ASP A 458 25.28 -21.73 -26.32
C ASP A 458 26.54 -21.46 -27.17
N GLU A 459 26.54 -20.38 -27.97
CA GLU A 459 27.70 -19.87 -28.70
C GLU A 459 28.85 -19.50 -27.75
N TRP A 460 28.61 -18.62 -26.78
CA TRP A 460 29.59 -18.22 -25.77
C TRP A 460 30.11 -19.40 -24.94
N TYR A 461 29.22 -20.29 -24.49
CA TYR A 461 29.57 -21.44 -23.66
C TYR A 461 30.41 -22.46 -24.43
N ALA A 462 30.19 -22.64 -25.74
CA ALA A 462 31.00 -23.53 -26.56
C ALA A 462 32.48 -23.13 -26.58
N GLU A 463 32.77 -21.82 -26.55
CA GLU A 463 34.11 -21.24 -26.50
C GLU A 463 34.71 -21.31 -25.08
N HIS A 464 33.97 -20.91 -24.05
CA HIS A 464 34.51 -20.66 -22.71
C HIS A 464 34.42 -21.86 -21.74
N ARG A 465 33.70 -22.94 -22.06
CA ARG A 465 33.47 -24.09 -21.13
C ARG A 465 34.72 -24.80 -20.59
N HIS A 466 35.87 -24.63 -21.25
CA HIS A 466 37.14 -25.25 -20.86
C HIS A 466 38.02 -24.33 -20.01
N GLU A 467 37.64 -23.06 -19.86
CA GLU A 467 38.38 -22.10 -19.05
C GLU A 467 38.10 -22.33 -17.55
N PRO A 468 39.10 -22.18 -16.67
CA PRO A 468 38.91 -22.28 -15.23
C PRO A 468 38.14 -21.06 -14.70
N PHE A 469 36.96 -21.28 -14.13
CA PHE A 469 36.11 -20.22 -13.60
C PHE A 469 36.42 -19.96 -12.13
N LYS A 470 36.92 -18.75 -11.81
CA LYS A 470 37.18 -18.30 -10.43
C LYS A 470 35.92 -17.65 -9.85
N LEU A 471 35.16 -18.41 -9.07
CA LEU A 471 33.85 -17.99 -8.58
C LEU A 471 33.89 -16.69 -7.75
N ASP A 472 34.85 -16.54 -6.83
CA ASP A 472 34.96 -15.36 -5.96
C ASP A 472 35.10 -14.05 -6.75
N GLU A 473 35.92 -14.07 -7.80
CA GLU A 473 36.24 -12.91 -8.64
C GLU A 473 35.12 -12.63 -9.65
N ALA A 474 34.60 -13.67 -10.31
CA ALA A 474 33.52 -13.53 -11.27
C ALA A 474 32.21 -13.05 -10.61
N LEU A 475 31.94 -13.49 -9.37
CA LEU A 475 30.80 -13.01 -8.57
C LEU A 475 30.94 -11.53 -8.22
N ALA A 476 32.14 -11.10 -7.83
CA ALA A 476 32.42 -9.71 -7.52
C ALA A 476 32.24 -8.82 -8.75
N SER A 477 32.81 -9.22 -9.90
CA SER A 477 32.68 -8.52 -11.17
C SER A 477 31.22 -8.42 -11.64
N TYR A 478 30.48 -9.55 -11.62
CA TYR A 478 29.07 -9.62 -12.02
C TYR A 478 28.17 -8.67 -11.21
N CYS A 479 28.18 -8.80 -9.88
CA CYS A 479 27.31 -8.00 -9.03
C CYS A 479 27.72 -6.51 -9.05
N THR A 480 29.02 -6.22 -9.16
CA THR A 480 29.50 -4.82 -9.30
C THR A 480 29.06 -4.20 -10.64
N ASN A 481 29.08 -4.94 -11.74
CA ASN A 481 28.59 -4.46 -13.04
C ASN A 481 27.08 -4.20 -13.02
N ASP A 482 26.29 -5.09 -12.43
CA ASP A 482 24.83 -4.90 -12.28
C ASP A 482 24.48 -3.57 -11.59
N VAL A 483 25.24 -3.20 -10.57
CA VAL A 483 25.04 -1.93 -9.85
C VAL A 483 25.58 -0.72 -10.63
N GLU A 484 26.58 -0.90 -11.50
CA GLU A 484 27.03 0.13 -12.45
C GLU A 484 25.95 0.42 -13.50
N ILE A 485 25.42 -0.63 -14.14
CA ILE A 485 24.31 -0.54 -15.10
C ILE A 485 23.12 0.14 -14.44
N LEU A 486 22.75 -0.26 -13.22
CA LEU A 486 21.63 0.34 -12.48
C LEU A 486 21.86 1.82 -12.16
N MET A 487 23.06 2.19 -11.68
CA MET A 487 23.39 3.60 -11.40
C MET A 487 23.38 4.43 -12.69
N ALA A 488 23.97 3.93 -13.77
CA ALA A 488 23.99 4.60 -15.07
C ALA A 488 22.57 4.80 -15.63
N ALA A 489 21.71 3.78 -15.55
CA ALA A 489 20.31 3.86 -15.95
C ALA A 489 19.52 4.87 -15.10
N LEU A 490 19.70 4.89 -13.77
CA LEU A 490 19.07 5.87 -12.89
C LEU A 490 19.52 7.30 -13.19
N VAL A 491 20.79 7.51 -13.54
CA VAL A 491 21.33 8.81 -13.97
C VAL A 491 20.75 9.24 -15.33
N ALA A 492 20.68 8.33 -16.30
CA ALA A 492 20.08 8.58 -17.61
C ALA A 492 18.58 8.92 -17.48
N PHE A 493 17.80 8.07 -16.80
CA PHE A 493 16.39 8.32 -16.50
C PHE A 493 16.18 9.67 -15.80
N ARG A 494 17.03 10.01 -14.81
CA ARG A 494 16.99 11.32 -14.14
C ARG A 494 17.18 12.46 -15.14
N ARG A 495 18.13 12.37 -16.07
CA ARG A 495 18.36 13.39 -17.12
C ARG A 495 17.13 13.53 -18.01
N GLU A 496 16.67 12.44 -18.62
CA GLU A 496 15.52 12.45 -19.55
C GLU A 496 14.26 13.02 -18.88
N PHE A 497 13.98 12.60 -17.65
CA PHE A 497 12.83 13.10 -16.89
C PHE A 497 12.92 14.60 -16.63
N PHE A 498 14.11 15.13 -16.30
CA PHE A 498 14.29 16.57 -16.14
C PHE A 498 14.15 17.33 -17.46
N GLU A 499 14.63 16.79 -18.57
CA GLU A 499 14.49 17.43 -19.87
C GLU A 499 13.03 17.49 -20.32
N ILE A 500 12.28 16.39 -20.18
CA ILE A 500 10.82 16.38 -20.42
C ILE A 500 10.12 17.39 -19.52
N SER A 501 10.46 17.46 -18.24
CA SER A 501 9.85 18.45 -17.34
C SER A 501 10.06 19.89 -17.83
N ARG A 502 11.19 20.20 -18.49
CA ARG A 502 11.52 21.54 -19.01
C ARG A 502 10.80 21.88 -20.32
N ARG A 503 10.29 20.89 -21.07
CA ARG A 503 9.53 21.15 -22.30
C ARG A 503 8.25 21.92 -21.94
N GLN A 504 8.18 23.17 -22.37
CA GLN A 504 7.00 24.01 -22.30
C GLN A 504 6.79 24.68 -23.64
N HIS A 505 5.71 24.31 -24.31
CA HIS A 505 4.81 25.29 -24.92
C HIS A 505 3.40 24.74 -24.74
N TYR A 506 2.74 25.14 -23.64
CA TYR A 506 1.29 25.06 -23.56
C TYR A 506 0.75 26.12 -24.53
N ILE A 507 0.02 25.67 -25.55
CA ILE A 507 -0.61 26.52 -26.56
C ILE A 507 -2.09 26.62 -26.20
N ASP A 508 -2.52 27.85 -25.89
CA ASP A 508 -3.91 28.12 -25.51
C ASP A 508 -4.86 27.81 -26.68
N GLY A 509 -5.97 27.11 -26.39
CA GLY A 509 -6.94 26.66 -27.40
C GLY A 509 -6.68 25.30 -28.08
N ILE A 510 -5.62 24.57 -27.72
CA ILE A 510 -5.36 23.18 -28.16
C ILE A 510 -5.78 22.17 -27.05
N ASP A 511 -6.23 20.96 -27.42
CA ASP A 511 -6.62 19.90 -26.47
C ASP A 511 -5.44 19.58 -25.52
N ASP A 512 -5.70 19.43 -24.22
CA ASP A 512 -4.70 19.07 -23.20
C ASP A 512 -3.88 17.81 -23.57
N LYS A 513 -4.44 16.89 -24.37
CA LYS A 513 -3.74 15.71 -24.90
C LYS A 513 -2.69 16.04 -25.96
N GLU A 514 -2.93 17.05 -26.79
CA GLU A 514 -2.00 17.51 -27.82
C GLU A 514 -1.00 18.54 -27.25
N ASN A 515 -1.38 19.23 -26.18
CA ASN A 515 -0.52 20.14 -25.42
C ASN A 515 0.52 19.43 -24.52
N HIS A 516 0.37 18.13 -24.24
CA HIS A 516 1.23 17.43 -23.28
C HIS A 516 1.35 15.92 -23.54
N ASP A 517 2.32 15.52 -24.38
CA ASP A 517 2.66 14.11 -24.66
C ASP A 517 3.16 13.31 -23.43
N GLY A 518 3.48 13.99 -22.32
CA GLY A 518 3.76 13.40 -21.01
C GLY A 518 4.79 12.28 -20.99
N ILE A 519 4.45 11.20 -20.28
CA ILE A 519 5.31 10.01 -20.12
C ILE A 519 5.15 9.02 -21.26
N ASP A 520 4.12 9.19 -22.09
CA ASP A 520 3.95 8.39 -23.30
C ASP A 520 5.05 8.68 -24.33
N VAL A 521 5.81 9.78 -24.20
CA VAL A 521 7.08 10.01 -24.92
C VAL A 521 8.19 9.09 -24.42
N LEU A 522 8.34 8.87 -23.10
CA LEU A 522 9.35 7.94 -22.56
C LEU A 522 9.02 6.51 -22.95
N LEU A 523 7.73 6.14 -22.88
CA LEU A 523 7.27 4.81 -23.30
C LEU A 523 7.45 4.61 -24.80
N ARG A 524 7.13 5.61 -25.64
CA ARG A 524 7.36 5.53 -27.09
C ARG A 524 8.85 5.53 -27.45
N SER A 525 9.67 6.36 -26.81
CA SER A 525 11.14 6.38 -27.02
C SER A 525 11.81 5.06 -26.61
N ALA A 526 11.33 4.42 -25.55
CA ALA A 526 11.78 3.09 -25.15
C ALA A 526 11.31 2.00 -26.14
N ALA A 527 10.09 2.13 -26.67
CA ALA A 527 9.54 1.20 -27.67
C ALA A 527 10.26 1.30 -29.03
N THR A 528 10.54 2.51 -29.53
CA THR A 528 11.20 2.73 -30.84
C THR A 528 12.64 2.23 -30.92
N HIS A 529 13.29 1.98 -29.78
CA HIS A 529 14.59 1.31 -29.72
C HIS A 529 14.50 -0.21 -29.49
N SER A 530 13.27 -0.76 -29.44
CA SER A 530 13.00 -2.19 -29.31
C SER A 530 12.36 -2.84 -30.55
N ASP A 531 12.05 -2.06 -31.59
CA ASP A 531 11.36 -2.47 -32.82
C ASP A 531 12.19 -3.37 -33.78
N SER A 532 13.11 -4.18 -33.24
CA SER A 532 13.76 -5.29 -33.95
C SER A 532 13.37 -6.67 -33.41
N LEU A 533 12.39 -6.77 -32.51
CA LEU A 533 11.81 -8.04 -32.05
C LEU A 533 10.27 -7.97 -32.04
N SER A 534 9.64 -9.03 -32.56
CA SER A 534 8.25 -9.01 -33.03
C SER A 534 7.17 -8.91 -31.95
N THR A 535 6.06 -8.26 -32.32
CA THR A 535 4.89 -7.90 -31.50
C THR A 535 3.97 -9.07 -31.10
N ALA A 536 4.52 -10.27 -30.89
CA ALA A 536 3.75 -11.49 -30.60
C ALA A 536 3.81 -11.98 -29.13
N GLY A 537 4.58 -11.32 -28.25
CA GLY A 537 4.93 -11.85 -26.92
C GLY A 537 3.98 -11.53 -25.74
N PHE A 538 3.04 -10.58 -25.88
CA PHE A 538 2.40 -9.97 -24.70
C PHE A 538 1.07 -10.60 -24.24
N GLU A 539 0.42 -11.45 -25.05
CA GLU A 539 -0.89 -12.05 -24.70
C GLU A 539 -0.82 -13.50 -24.18
N GLN A 540 0.31 -14.20 -24.30
CA GLN A 540 0.38 -15.64 -24.01
C GLN A 540 0.62 -16.03 -22.54
N ALA A 541 0.87 -15.07 -21.64
CA ALA A 541 1.22 -15.34 -20.24
C ALA A 541 0.04 -15.55 -19.28
N LEU A 542 -1.22 -15.60 -19.76
CA LEU A 542 -2.42 -15.64 -18.92
C LEU A 542 -3.22 -16.96 -18.96
N ASN A 543 -2.88 -17.91 -19.82
CA ASN A 543 -3.63 -19.16 -20.00
C ASN A 543 -2.73 -20.40 -20.00
N HIS A 544 -2.30 -20.88 -18.83
CA HIS A 544 -2.00 -22.31 -18.61
C HIS A 544 -1.86 -22.61 -17.10
N ASN A 545 -2.90 -23.16 -16.49
CA ASN A 545 -2.81 -24.18 -15.42
C ASN A 545 -4.19 -24.70 -15.03
N THR A 546 -4.60 -25.78 -15.69
CA THR A 546 -5.71 -26.64 -15.28
C THR A 546 -5.33 -28.11 -15.49
N ALA A 547 -5.87 -28.98 -14.63
CA ALA A 547 -5.81 -30.45 -14.64
C ALA A 547 -4.75 -31.15 -13.74
N ALA A 548 -5.22 -32.28 -13.19
CA ALA A 548 -4.52 -33.36 -12.47
C ALA A 548 -4.24 -33.17 -10.96
N SER A 549 -5.19 -33.60 -10.12
CA SER A 549 -5.08 -34.88 -9.37
C SER A 549 -6.33 -35.17 -8.54
N SER A 550 -6.66 -36.44 -8.36
CA SER A 550 -7.92 -36.91 -7.77
C SER A 550 -7.73 -38.14 -6.88
N VAL A 551 -8.62 -38.26 -5.87
CA VAL A 551 -9.19 -39.51 -5.30
C VAL A 551 -8.48 -40.25 -4.13
N LEU A 552 -9.16 -40.19 -2.96
CA LEU A 552 -9.34 -41.19 -1.86
C LEU A 552 -8.12 -41.62 -0.99
N LEU A 553 -8.26 -42.15 0.25
CA LEU A 553 -9.44 -42.57 1.04
C LEU A 553 -9.51 -41.92 2.46
N CYS A 554 -10.10 -42.58 3.48
CA CYS A 554 -11.07 -41.91 4.37
C CYS A 554 -11.35 -42.55 5.76
N GLY A 555 -11.61 -41.74 6.81
CA GLY A 555 -12.30 -42.12 8.07
C GLY A 555 -11.87 -41.32 9.32
N LEU A 556 -12.72 -41.04 10.33
CA LEU A 556 -14.17 -41.23 10.50
C LEU A 556 -14.70 -40.42 11.73
N LEU A 557 -16.00 -40.04 11.74
CA LEU A 557 -16.83 -39.56 12.89
C LEU A 557 -16.50 -38.19 13.56
N HIS A 558 -17.46 -37.34 13.99
CA HIS A 558 -18.86 -37.13 13.58
C HIS A 558 -19.40 -35.77 14.14
N HIS A 559 -20.08 -34.98 13.30
CA HIS A 559 -21.11 -33.93 13.57
C HIS A 559 -21.03 -32.91 14.75
N PHE A 560 -21.60 -31.69 14.68
CA PHE A 560 -21.74 -30.65 13.64
C PHE A 560 -22.54 -29.45 14.27
N LEU A 561 -22.11 -28.22 13.99
CA LEU A 561 -22.51 -26.92 14.57
C LEU A 561 -23.98 -26.45 14.45
N LEU A 562 -24.38 -25.63 15.43
CA LEU A 562 -24.60 -24.17 15.24
C LEU A 562 -25.18 -23.53 16.51
N PHE A 563 -24.34 -22.73 17.19
CA PHE A 563 -24.67 -21.84 18.32
C PHE A 563 -23.63 -20.70 18.44
N VAL A 564 -22.81 -20.52 17.40
CA VAL A 564 -21.70 -19.56 17.35
C VAL A 564 -22.26 -18.35 16.61
N VAL A 565 -22.34 -17.16 17.22
CA VAL A 565 -21.24 -16.18 17.18
C VAL A 565 -21.32 -15.13 18.31
N LEU A 566 -22.28 -15.20 19.24
CA LEU A 566 -22.60 -14.04 20.11
C LEU A 566 -22.70 -14.27 21.63
N GLU A 567 -22.56 -15.50 22.16
CA GLU A 567 -22.75 -15.71 23.62
C GLU A 567 -21.91 -16.81 24.30
N PHE A 568 -20.77 -17.25 23.72
CA PHE A 568 -19.88 -18.24 24.37
C PHE A 568 -18.60 -17.67 25.02
N ILE A 569 -18.44 -16.33 25.05
CA ILE A 569 -17.20 -15.66 25.52
C ILE A 569 -17.28 -15.15 26.98
N VAL A 570 -18.45 -15.18 27.63
CA VAL A 570 -18.66 -14.51 28.94
C VAL A 570 -18.75 -15.47 30.15
N LEU A 571 -18.68 -16.80 29.96
CA LEU A 571 -18.98 -17.77 31.04
C LEU A 571 -17.91 -18.87 31.30
N LEU A 572 -16.65 -18.67 30.90
CA LEU A 572 -15.56 -19.64 31.17
C LEU A 572 -14.27 -19.03 31.75
N LEU A 573 -14.37 -17.95 32.54
CA LEU A 573 -13.30 -17.52 33.44
C LEU A 573 -13.87 -16.97 34.77
N ASN A 574 -14.28 -17.89 35.65
CA ASN A 574 -14.23 -17.71 37.10
C ASN A 574 -14.35 -19.09 37.79
N ASP A 575 -13.25 -19.84 37.78
CA ASP A 575 -12.57 -20.36 38.98
C ASP A 575 -11.37 -21.22 38.53
N GLY A 576 -10.23 -21.11 39.23
CA GLY A 576 -8.91 -21.51 38.72
C GLY A 576 -8.28 -22.73 39.41
N LEU A 577 -6.93 -22.78 39.32
CA LEU A 577 -5.99 -23.85 39.75
C LEU A 577 -5.73 -24.93 38.65
N LEU A 578 -4.50 -25.29 38.25
CA LEU A 578 -3.13 -24.89 38.64
C LEU A 578 -2.07 -25.16 37.52
N PHE A 579 -0.97 -24.39 37.58
CA PHE A 579 0.40 -24.60 37.08
C PHE A 579 0.83 -24.63 35.58
N ALA A 580 1.89 -23.82 35.35
CA ALA A 580 3.04 -23.97 34.44
C ALA A 580 3.01 -23.48 32.97
N GLU A 581 4.02 -22.67 32.63
CA GLU A 581 4.41 -22.13 31.31
C GLU A 581 5.38 -23.09 30.54
N PRO A 582 5.94 -22.73 29.36
CA PRO A 582 5.32 -22.30 28.11
C PRO A 582 5.88 -23.09 26.87
N VAL A 583 5.69 -22.53 25.66
CA VAL A 583 6.36 -22.83 24.37
C VAL A 583 5.74 -23.90 23.46
N ALA A 584 5.10 -23.44 22.38
CA ALA A 584 5.32 -23.99 21.02
C ALA A 584 4.83 -22.99 19.93
N LYS A 585 5.70 -22.70 18.95
CA LYS A 585 5.33 -21.99 17.70
C LYS A 585 4.78 -22.99 16.69
N VAL A 586 3.69 -22.68 15.97
CA VAL A 586 3.40 -23.29 14.65
C VAL A 586 2.92 -22.23 13.66
N ARG A 587 3.34 -22.39 12.40
CA ARG A 587 3.15 -21.47 11.27
C ARG A 587 1.77 -21.63 10.61
N TYR A 588 1.21 -20.54 10.06
CA TYR A 588 0.13 -20.62 9.07
C TYR A 588 0.71 -20.66 7.64
N LYS A 589 0.28 -21.64 6.83
CA LYS A 589 0.25 -21.57 5.37
C LYS A 589 -1.20 -21.28 4.96
N PHE A 590 -1.41 -20.44 3.95
CA PHE A 590 -2.67 -20.40 3.20
C PHE A 590 -2.38 -20.27 1.70
N ALA A 591 -3.11 -21.04 0.90
CA ALA A 591 -3.10 -20.99 -0.55
C ALA A 591 -4.36 -20.28 -1.06
N GLU A 592 -4.24 -19.58 -2.18
CA GLU A 592 -5.38 -18.98 -2.90
C GLU A 592 -6.05 -20.01 -3.82
N VAL A 593 -7.36 -19.87 -4.03
CA VAL A 593 -8.07 -20.46 -5.18
C VAL A 593 -9.05 -19.44 -5.75
N PHE A 594 -9.06 -19.29 -7.07
CA PHE A 594 -9.87 -18.33 -7.83
C PHE A 594 -11.32 -18.80 -8.04
N GLY A 595 -12.22 -17.85 -8.33
CA GLY A 595 -13.55 -18.10 -8.92
C GLY A 595 -13.99 -16.96 -9.84
N HIS A 596 -14.24 -17.25 -11.12
CA HIS A 596 -14.80 -16.32 -12.11
C HIS A 596 -16.33 -16.45 -12.20
N GLY A 597 -17.02 -15.37 -12.58
CA GLY A 597 -18.44 -15.39 -12.96
C GLY A 597 -18.85 -14.15 -13.75
N ARG A 598 -19.38 -14.33 -14.97
CA ARG A 598 -19.80 -13.25 -15.89
C ARG A 598 -21.27 -12.84 -15.65
N SER A 599 -21.60 -11.58 -15.93
CA SER A 599 -22.92 -11.21 -16.48
C SER A 599 -22.84 -9.92 -17.30
N GLN A 600 -23.52 -9.89 -18.45
CA GLN A 600 -23.48 -8.80 -19.44
C GLN A 600 -24.45 -7.64 -19.11
N ASP A 601 -24.10 -6.49 -19.67
CA ASP A 601 -24.96 -5.41 -20.19
C ASP A 601 -26.12 -4.85 -19.36
N ARG A 602 -25.89 -3.61 -18.88
CA ARG A 602 -26.87 -2.53 -19.08
C ARG A 602 -26.17 -1.16 -19.10
N HIS A 603 -26.43 -0.37 -20.14
CA HIS A 603 -25.82 0.96 -20.34
C HIS A 603 -26.23 1.98 -19.26
N SER A 604 -25.25 2.64 -18.64
CA SER A 604 -25.38 4.02 -18.16
C SER A 604 -24.02 4.71 -18.00
N SER A 605 -23.85 5.86 -18.64
CA SER A 605 -22.76 6.86 -18.58
C SER A 605 -21.57 6.61 -17.61
N ALA A 606 -20.51 6.00 -18.15
CA ALA A 606 -19.24 5.80 -17.44
C ALA A 606 -18.41 7.10 -17.29
N ARG A 607 -18.49 7.75 -16.13
CA ARG A 607 -17.40 8.65 -15.69
C ARG A 607 -16.14 7.81 -15.47
N HIS A 608 -15.13 8.01 -16.32
CA HIS A 608 -13.93 7.20 -16.32
C HIS A 608 -13.18 7.28 -14.99
N SER A 609 -13.14 6.17 -14.26
CA SER A 609 -12.30 6.01 -13.08
C SER A 609 -10.84 5.87 -13.52
N CYS A 610 -10.06 6.92 -13.30
CA CYS A 610 -8.64 6.96 -13.66
C CYS A 610 -7.85 5.80 -13.00
N PRO A 611 -6.99 5.06 -13.74
CA PRO A 611 -6.23 3.94 -13.18
C PRO A 611 -5.35 4.32 -12.00
N ILE A 612 -5.13 3.39 -11.06
CA ILE A 612 -4.28 3.58 -9.87
C ILE A 612 -2.85 4.04 -10.25
N THR A 613 -2.34 3.60 -11.40
CA THR A 613 -1.07 4.05 -12.00
C THR A 613 -0.97 5.56 -12.13
N VAL A 614 -2.07 6.24 -12.51
CA VAL A 614 -2.11 7.70 -12.68
C VAL A 614 -2.20 8.43 -11.33
N GLN A 615 -2.89 7.85 -10.33
CA GLN A 615 -2.90 8.41 -8.97
C GLN A 615 -1.53 8.36 -8.29
N ILE A 616 -0.69 7.37 -8.64
CA ILE A 616 0.71 7.32 -8.21
C ILE A 616 1.50 8.45 -8.89
N PHE A 617 1.27 8.70 -10.19
CA PHE A 617 1.93 9.80 -10.90
C PHE A 617 1.60 11.20 -10.36
N ILE A 618 0.32 11.48 -10.08
CA ILE A 618 -0.10 12.78 -9.54
C ILE A 618 0.53 13.05 -8.15
N LYS A 619 0.77 12.02 -7.33
CA LYS A 619 1.50 12.16 -6.06
C LYS A 619 3.00 12.35 -6.23
N ASN A 620 3.60 11.84 -7.31
CA ASN A 620 5.03 11.98 -7.58
C ASN A 620 5.41 13.38 -8.11
N TRP A 621 4.45 14.16 -8.62
CA TRP A 621 4.65 15.54 -9.09
C TRP A 621 5.26 16.48 -8.03
N HIS A 622 5.05 16.20 -6.74
CA HIS A 622 5.47 17.09 -5.64
C HIS A 622 6.97 17.09 -5.31
N ASN A 623 7.82 16.30 -5.98
CA ASN A 623 9.20 16.05 -5.53
C ASN A 623 10.31 16.15 -6.60
N LEU A 624 10.09 16.81 -7.75
CA LEU A 624 11.12 16.95 -8.79
C LEU A 624 11.39 18.43 -9.17
N PRO A 625 12.65 18.91 -9.12
CA PRO A 625 13.00 20.32 -9.27
C PRO A 625 13.03 20.91 -10.68
N LYS A 626 12.90 22.24 -10.74
CA LYS A 626 13.41 23.12 -11.81
C LYS A 626 14.19 24.27 -11.15
N PHE A 627 15.22 24.78 -11.83
CA PHE A 627 16.08 25.89 -11.38
C PHE A 627 16.13 27.02 -12.44
N PRO A 628 16.58 28.24 -12.08
CA PRO A 628 16.07 29.47 -12.70
C PRO A 628 16.75 29.89 -14.00
N ALA A 629 16.01 30.63 -14.82
CA ALA A 629 16.56 31.36 -15.96
C ALA A 629 17.52 32.48 -15.49
N LYS A 630 18.65 32.64 -16.17
CA LYS A 630 19.67 33.65 -15.86
C LYS A 630 19.15 35.07 -16.14
N GLY A 631 19.41 35.98 -15.19
CA GLY A 631 19.73 37.39 -15.44
C GLY A 631 18.69 38.27 -16.12
N LYS A 632 17.81 38.92 -15.34
CA LYS A 632 17.31 40.25 -15.73
C LYS A 632 18.37 41.30 -15.39
N GLY A 633 18.97 41.91 -16.41
CA GLY A 633 19.86 43.04 -16.23
C GLY A 633 19.13 44.22 -15.59
N ARG A 634 19.78 44.90 -14.64
CA ARG A 634 19.34 46.21 -14.16
C ARG A 634 19.38 47.19 -15.35
N LYS A 635 18.22 47.69 -15.78
CA LYS A 635 18.16 49.05 -16.34
C LYS A 635 17.87 50.01 -15.19
N LYS A 636 18.70 51.05 -15.12
CA LYS A 636 18.37 52.28 -14.39
C LYS A 636 17.28 52.99 -15.19
N GLU A 637 16.22 53.42 -14.53
CA GLU A 637 15.85 54.83 -14.31
C GLU A 637 14.74 54.88 -13.25
#